data_AF-A0A7K2EHU9-F1
#
_entry.id   AF-A0A7K2EHU9-F1
#
_cell.length_a   1.000
_cell.length_b   1.000
_cell.length_c   1.000
_cell.angle_alpha   90.00
_cell.angle_beta   90.00
_cell.angle_gamma   90.00
#
_symmetry.space_group_name_H-M   'P 1'
#
loop_
_entity.id
_entity.type
_entity.pdbx_description
1 polymer ?
#
loop_
_entity_poly.entity_id
_entity_poly.type
_entity_poly.pdbx_seq_one_letter_code
_entity_poly.pdbx_strand_id
1 'polypeptide(L)'
;MAMVSRMNTRPITRGLQARLVFCFLLWALIGHWAVTPGRAQELPVYESQVVIVQFEPGVAIVEGAAKTGFEVFDRIAARYGLHTIERVFPFLDHVQPTPKTRQNLMALRHTYYARYSVSDDPERVAKALASAPGVIYAEPVIINRLLKSEGRVEPNDSLFGDQTYLRHLRLPEAWDIVKGEDSSPPVVIAIVDNGSDWRHEDLLANVWTNTDEIPDNGIDDDNNGFIDDVHGANFCNRDDTNNDPFYPRGGWHGTLVAGTAGGVTNNGIGVAGAAWNAQLMHICGFYEGILYAAANGADVINASWGERAPMESTFIAQSLDLATDMGALVVAPAGDYDLNSDLYRFYPSSYPRILSVGATAKDSRRLAFFSSYGKMVNVFAPGVGIVTTNLDGEYISSVSGTSFSSPLVTGVAALVKTRYPDISPDALREQIRLASESMDTENPGQAGQLGRGYVNAETSLRTPVFPAVRLARWTWDDADSDRMITSGEEVTVKAVFVNHLADARELRIGLTGAESYPYIDLSNTEQMVGRLARGDSTMVTLRFVVANDAPSSRVIRLYTRIRDGAFVDEPDQLSFGINSRIELDHAALSALYTSTGGANWRNSSYWDITTVPTPSELARWHGVVVSHGILSRLDLRGNYLTGTLPGELGNLRGLIHLRLDFNSIFGEIPPELGNLVQLQWLDLDINSLTGEIPGALWNLTQLQRLELGHNSLAGEVPGELGNLTQLHTLRLELNSFTGEIPVELGNLTQLILLSLAGNSLTGEIPREIGNLTQLQYLWLGVNGLSGEIPGELGNLSQLQSLSLRGNSLTGGVPGELGNLSQLRLLRLFNNSLSGEIPGELGNLSQLEGLELNGNSLTGEIPHELGNLSQLRGLYLADNAFTGRLPRSLMKLTDLFALTFGGQDLCAPGDDAFQMWLSSIHYVNGPICSGVHFADSVADLSFPRAQPIVPVVLPEATGASPINYTLTPALPTGLAFDQANRTLTGLPTVVTPATHFTYKATDADGSADSLSFTIEVYSPVSVEQESLPEAFALRGNFPNPFRHTTQLLMDLPWPARVTVEVIDVIGRRILTIPSTDMTAGWQRSVNLSMSALPSGPYLYRVHASSPGGRVVHAGRFVHVR
;
A
#
# COMPACT_ATOMS: atom_id res chain seq x y z
N MET A 1 65.04 -70.29 21.34
CA MET A 1 64.07 -71.40 21.43
C MET A 1 62.70 -70.76 21.59
N ALA A 2 61.68 -71.04 20.76
CA ALA A 2 61.60 -71.79 19.51
C ALA A 2 60.81 -70.93 18.48
N MET A 3 61.28 -70.60 17.27
CA MET A 3 61.52 -71.44 16.07
C MET A 3 60.19 -72.00 15.50
N VAL A 4 59.65 -71.47 14.39
CA VAL A 4 59.75 -71.93 12.97
C VAL A 4 58.88 -70.97 12.09
N SER A 5 59.09 -70.67 10.79
CA SER A 5 60.26 -70.71 9.89
C SER A 5 59.98 -70.01 8.52
N ARG A 6 61.04 -69.53 7.84
CA ARG A 6 61.31 -69.33 6.38
C ARG A 6 60.16 -69.45 5.34
N MET A 7 59.87 -68.42 4.54
CA MET A 7 60.52 -67.98 3.26
C MET A 7 60.21 -68.82 2.00
N ASN A 8 59.71 -68.17 0.92
CA ASN A 8 60.30 -68.22 -0.44
C ASN A 8 59.64 -67.29 -1.50
N THR A 9 60.43 -66.32 -2.01
CA THR A 9 60.75 -66.04 -3.45
C THR A 9 59.63 -65.70 -4.47
N ARG A 10 59.57 -64.49 -5.07
CA ARG A 10 60.33 -63.95 -6.27
C ARG A 10 59.94 -64.62 -7.61
N PRO A 11 59.94 -63.94 -8.81
CA PRO A 11 60.99 -63.01 -9.34
C PRO A 11 60.53 -61.80 -10.25
N ILE A 12 61.27 -60.66 -10.35
CA ILE A 12 62.20 -60.15 -11.45
C ILE A 12 61.47 -59.75 -12.78
N THR A 13 61.67 -58.61 -13.51
CA THR A 13 62.88 -57.87 -14.00
C THR A 13 62.66 -56.38 -14.44
N ARG A 14 63.77 -55.60 -14.62
CA ARG A 14 64.16 -54.46 -15.56
C ARG A 14 63.12 -53.69 -16.42
N GLY A 15 63.30 -52.41 -16.82
CA GLY A 15 64.31 -51.36 -16.51
C GLY A 15 64.54 -50.31 -17.65
N LEU A 16 64.87 -49.03 -17.32
CA LEU A 16 65.33 -47.89 -18.17
C LEU A 16 64.35 -47.36 -19.27
N GLN A 17 64.29 -46.07 -19.67
CA GLN A 17 64.87 -44.77 -19.24
C GLN A 17 64.13 -43.60 -19.99
N ALA A 18 63.90 -42.41 -19.39
CA ALA A 18 64.05 -41.06 -20.01
C ALA A 18 63.29 -39.88 -19.34
N ARG A 19 64.07 -38.85 -18.94
CA ARG A 19 63.87 -37.38 -19.12
C ARG A 19 62.70 -36.56 -18.50
N LEU A 20 63.14 -35.60 -17.66
CA LEU A 20 62.96 -34.13 -17.73
C LEU A 20 61.81 -33.38 -16.98
N VAL A 21 62.18 -32.14 -16.63
CA VAL A 21 61.44 -30.98 -16.05
C VAL A 21 61.19 -31.04 -14.52
N PHE A 22 62.03 -30.46 -13.64
CA PHE A 22 62.34 -29.05 -13.28
C PHE A 22 61.37 -28.38 -12.27
N CYS A 23 61.86 -28.09 -11.05
CA CYS A 23 61.49 -26.96 -10.19
C CYS A 23 62.59 -26.72 -9.13
N PHE A 24 62.77 -25.47 -8.69
CA PHE A 24 63.92 -24.99 -7.89
C PHE A 24 63.45 -24.29 -6.60
N LEU A 25 64.17 -24.51 -5.49
CA LEU A 25 64.42 -23.69 -4.26
C LEU A 25 63.69 -22.31 -4.14
N LEU A 26 63.15 -21.83 -3.00
CA LEU A 26 63.79 -21.58 -1.68
C LEU A 26 62.78 -20.90 -0.66
N TRP A 27 63.09 -20.87 0.67
CA TRP A 27 62.42 -20.17 1.83
C TRP A 27 61.06 -20.72 2.35
N ALA A 28 60.72 -20.78 3.66
CA ALA A 28 61.50 -20.64 4.92
C ALA A 28 60.77 -21.16 6.21
N LEU A 29 61.47 -21.97 7.05
CA LEU A 29 61.58 -21.97 8.54
C LEU A 29 60.42 -22.18 9.58
N ILE A 30 60.66 -23.15 10.50
CA ILE A 30 60.28 -23.31 11.96
C ILE A 30 59.08 -24.19 12.43
N GLY A 31 59.41 -25.30 13.14
CA GLY A 31 58.90 -25.65 14.51
C GLY A 31 57.81 -26.73 14.74
N HIS A 32 58.07 -27.77 15.58
CA HIS A 32 57.16 -28.46 16.55
C HIS A 32 57.76 -29.70 17.29
N TRP A 33 57.35 -29.99 18.55
CA TRP A 33 57.59 -31.22 19.38
C TRP A 33 56.50 -31.33 20.52
N ALA A 34 56.16 -32.53 21.07
CA ALA A 34 55.08 -32.73 22.10
C ALA A 34 55.17 -34.03 22.99
N VAL A 35 54.63 -34.05 24.24
CA VAL A 35 54.50 -35.20 25.23
C VAL A 35 53.35 -34.98 26.30
N THR A 36 52.92 -36.00 27.10
CA THR A 36 51.66 -36.15 27.95
C THR A 36 51.79 -36.44 29.51
N PRO A 37 50.71 -36.49 30.38
CA PRO A 37 50.73 -36.35 31.90
C PRO A 37 49.90 -37.32 32.88
N GLY A 38 49.82 -37.05 34.24
CA GLY A 38 49.12 -37.78 35.37
C GLY A 38 48.82 -36.97 36.74
N ARG A 39 48.20 -37.51 37.85
CA ARG A 39 47.30 -36.78 38.87
C ARG A 39 47.45 -36.98 40.46
N ALA A 40 47.11 -35.95 41.31
CA ALA A 40 46.46 -35.89 42.71
C ALA A 40 47.16 -35.78 44.14
N GLN A 41 46.81 -34.75 45.02
CA GLN A 41 46.34 -34.79 46.47
C GLN A 41 46.55 -33.51 47.42
N GLU A 42 46.01 -33.53 48.67
CA GLU A 42 46.26 -32.77 49.97
C GLU A 42 45.65 -31.35 50.42
N LEU A 43 45.75 -31.02 51.75
CA LEU A 43 45.09 -30.03 52.69
C LEU A 43 45.84 -28.68 52.94
N PRO A 44 45.25 -27.46 53.05
CA PRO A 44 45.94 -26.18 53.34
C PRO A 44 47.25 -26.22 54.15
N VAL A 45 48.28 -25.53 53.62
CA VAL A 45 49.69 -25.58 54.09
C VAL A 45 50.15 -24.18 54.40
N TYR A 46 50.83 -23.99 55.52
CA TYR A 46 51.67 -22.81 55.71
C TYR A 46 53.00 -23.03 55.01
N GLU A 47 53.47 -22.08 54.20
CA GLU A 47 54.82 -22.17 53.60
C GLU A 47 55.82 -22.34 54.75
N SER A 48 56.51 -23.48 54.77
CA SER A 48 57.39 -23.81 55.88
C SER A 48 58.54 -22.81 55.93
N GLN A 49 58.99 -22.48 57.15
CA GLN A 49 60.16 -21.62 57.34
C GLN A 49 60.02 -20.17 56.84
N VAL A 50 58.80 -19.69 56.59
CA VAL A 50 58.52 -18.26 56.36
C VAL A 50 57.26 -17.80 57.09
N VAL A 51 57.26 -16.54 57.51
CA VAL A 51 56.07 -15.82 57.99
C VAL A 51 56.03 -14.44 57.35
N ILE A 52 54.84 -13.85 57.23
CA ILE A 52 54.67 -12.43 56.91
C ILE A 52 54.80 -11.62 58.20
N VAL A 53 55.49 -10.49 58.13
CA VAL A 53 55.65 -9.52 59.22
C VAL A 53 55.41 -8.12 58.65
N GLN A 54 54.51 -7.36 59.26
CA GLN A 54 54.35 -5.93 58.97
C GLN A 54 54.99 -5.10 60.09
N PHE A 55 55.84 -4.14 59.72
CA PHE A 55 56.50 -3.24 60.67
C PHE A 55 55.84 -1.85 60.70
N GLU A 56 56.03 -1.13 61.79
CA GLU A 56 55.59 0.26 61.92
C GLU A 56 56.30 1.19 60.91
N PRO A 57 55.60 2.20 60.34
CA PRO A 57 56.21 3.15 59.41
C PRO A 57 57.35 3.93 60.07
N GLY A 58 58.58 3.72 59.59
CA GLY A 58 59.80 4.33 60.13
C GLY A 58 60.84 3.32 60.63
N VAL A 59 60.50 2.02 60.73
CA VAL A 59 61.49 0.97 60.99
C VAL A 59 62.33 0.72 59.73
N ALA A 60 63.65 0.94 59.83
CA ALA A 60 64.57 0.82 58.70
C ALA A 60 65.06 -0.62 58.50
N ILE A 61 64.27 -1.43 57.79
CA ILE A 61 64.60 -2.83 57.46
C ILE A 61 65.64 -2.90 56.33
N VAL A 62 66.72 -3.67 56.53
CA VAL A 62 67.70 -3.98 55.49
C VAL A 62 67.31 -5.28 54.80
N GLU A 63 66.79 -5.18 53.57
CA GLU A 63 66.38 -6.36 52.80
C GLU A 63 67.55 -7.30 52.48
N GLY A 64 67.28 -8.61 52.52
CA GLY A 64 68.28 -9.66 52.33
C GLY A 64 69.23 -9.89 53.53
N ALA A 65 69.07 -9.15 54.63
CA ALA A 65 69.85 -9.35 55.85
C ALA A 65 69.07 -10.12 56.94
N ALA A 66 69.80 -10.90 57.75
CA ALA A 66 69.28 -11.63 58.90
C ALA A 66 68.96 -10.75 60.13
N LYS A 67 68.93 -9.42 59.98
CA LYS A 67 68.79 -8.44 61.05
C LYS A 67 68.01 -7.21 60.59
N THR A 68 67.08 -6.78 61.43
CA THR A 68 66.27 -5.56 61.30
C THR A 68 66.91 -4.34 61.95
N GLY A 69 67.92 -4.55 62.81
CA GLY A 69 68.47 -3.50 63.67
C GLY A 69 67.64 -3.25 64.93
N PHE A 70 66.49 -3.92 65.09
CA PHE A 70 65.64 -3.82 66.26
C PHE A 70 65.97 -4.93 67.26
N GLU A 71 66.68 -4.58 68.34
CA GLU A 71 67.38 -5.55 69.20
C GLU A 71 66.48 -6.67 69.78
N VAL A 72 65.21 -6.37 70.07
CA VAL A 72 64.24 -7.35 70.59
C VAL A 72 63.76 -8.29 69.47
N PHE A 73 63.42 -7.76 68.30
CA PHE A 73 63.03 -8.57 67.13
C PHE A 73 64.20 -9.46 66.71
N ASP A 74 65.39 -8.90 66.53
CA ASP A 74 66.59 -9.63 66.11
C ASP A 74 66.98 -10.73 67.09
N ARG A 75 66.72 -10.55 68.40
CA ARG A 75 66.95 -11.56 69.44
C ARG A 75 65.93 -12.71 69.37
N ILE A 76 64.66 -12.43 69.07
CA ILE A 76 63.63 -13.44 68.87
C ILE A 76 63.87 -14.16 67.53
N ALA A 77 64.11 -13.42 66.47
CA ALA A 77 64.42 -13.90 65.13
C ALA A 77 65.67 -14.81 65.11
N ALA A 78 66.73 -14.45 65.83
CA ALA A 78 67.92 -15.30 65.97
C ALA A 78 67.63 -16.64 66.67
N ARG A 79 66.65 -16.70 67.59
CA ARG A 79 66.23 -17.96 68.25
C ARG A 79 65.61 -18.94 67.26
N TYR A 80 64.97 -18.44 66.21
CA TYR A 80 64.40 -19.24 65.11
C TYR A 80 65.32 -19.34 63.89
N GLY A 81 66.54 -18.79 63.98
CA GLY A 81 67.51 -18.83 62.87
C GLY A 81 67.03 -18.06 61.64
N LEU A 82 66.38 -16.91 61.84
CA LEU A 82 66.04 -15.99 60.77
C LEU A 82 67.28 -15.60 59.95
N HIS A 83 67.17 -15.63 58.62
CA HIS A 83 68.30 -15.44 57.70
C HIS A 83 68.04 -14.45 56.56
N THR A 84 66.80 -14.26 56.09
CA THR A 84 66.44 -13.15 55.18
C THR A 84 65.11 -12.48 55.56
N ILE A 85 65.00 -11.20 55.17
CA ILE A 85 63.77 -10.41 55.23
C ILE A 85 63.63 -9.67 53.89
N GLU A 86 62.46 -9.77 53.24
CA GLU A 86 62.22 -9.35 51.85
C GLU A 86 60.82 -8.72 51.72
N ARG A 87 60.61 -7.66 50.93
CA ARG A 87 59.26 -7.07 50.80
C ARG A 87 58.27 -8.00 50.09
N VAL A 88 57.03 -8.06 50.57
CA VAL A 88 55.94 -8.85 49.95
C VAL A 88 55.49 -8.24 48.63
N PHE A 89 55.45 -6.91 48.54
CA PHE A 89 54.92 -6.17 47.39
C PHE A 89 55.89 -5.09 46.86
N PRO A 90 57.09 -5.46 46.37
CA PRO A 90 58.13 -4.48 45.98
C PRO A 90 57.71 -3.54 44.84
N PHE A 91 56.78 -3.97 43.97
CA PHE A 91 56.28 -3.13 42.87
C PHE A 91 55.45 -1.91 43.34
N LEU A 92 54.93 -1.92 44.58
CA LEU A 92 54.10 -0.83 45.09
C LEU A 92 54.88 0.47 45.33
N ASP A 93 56.21 0.44 45.33
CA ASP A 93 57.06 1.64 45.40
C ASP A 93 56.85 2.59 44.21
N HIS A 94 56.50 2.04 43.04
CA HIS A 94 56.24 2.82 41.82
C HIS A 94 54.80 3.37 41.74
N VAL A 95 53.89 2.92 42.61
CA VAL A 95 52.49 3.36 42.65
C VAL A 95 52.38 4.64 43.49
N GLN A 96 51.84 5.73 42.92
CA GLN A 96 51.71 7.00 43.65
C GLN A 96 50.46 7.00 44.58
N PRO A 97 50.60 7.28 45.89
CA PRO A 97 49.49 7.25 46.84
C PRO A 97 48.54 8.45 46.67
N THR A 98 47.29 8.17 46.29
CA THR A 98 46.18 9.14 46.38
C THR A 98 45.78 9.37 47.84
N PRO A 99 45.09 10.48 48.20
CA PRO A 99 44.61 10.70 49.56
C PRO A 99 43.74 9.56 50.12
N LYS A 100 42.95 8.87 49.28
CA LYS A 100 42.13 7.71 49.67
C LYS A 100 42.93 6.41 49.83
N THR A 101 44.00 6.23 49.06
CA THR A 101 44.79 4.97 49.07
C THR A 101 46.07 5.04 49.91
N ARG A 102 46.47 6.23 50.37
CA ARG A 102 47.74 6.48 51.07
C ARG A 102 47.98 5.57 52.28
N GLN A 103 46.97 5.37 53.12
CA GLN A 103 47.12 4.56 54.35
C GLN A 103 47.39 3.09 54.01
N ASN A 104 46.54 2.47 53.19
CA ASN A 104 46.67 1.07 52.82
C ASN A 104 47.92 0.81 51.97
N LEU A 105 48.27 1.73 51.05
CA LEU A 105 49.47 1.60 50.23
C LEU A 105 50.75 1.70 51.08
N MET A 106 50.78 2.60 52.08
CA MET A 106 51.92 2.69 52.99
C MET A 106 52.01 1.47 53.92
N ALA A 107 50.89 0.91 54.36
CA ALA A 107 50.88 -0.33 55.14
C ALA A 107 51.47 -1.51 54.33
N LEU A 108 50.96 -1.75 53.12
CA LEU A 108 51.42 -2.85 52.26
C LEU A 108 52.89 -2.73 51.80
N ARG A 109 53.43 -1.50 51.74
CA ARG A 109 54.87 -1.26 51.48
C ARG A 109 55.79 -1.68 52.63
N HIS A 110 55.28 -1.75 53.86
CA HIS A 110 56.04 -2.16 55.06
C HIS A 110 55.70 -3.60 55.52
N THR A 111 55.14 -4.41 54.61
CA THR A 111 54.90 -5.84 54.82
C THR A 111 56.00 -6.67 54.16
N TYR A 112 56.62 -7.57 54.92
CA TYR A 112 57.80 -8.34 54.54
C TYR A 112 57.60 -9.85 54.79
N TYR A 113 58.20 -10.69 53.95
CA TYR A 113 58.47 -12.10 54.27
C TYR A 113 59.71 -12.18 55.18
N ALA A 114 59.63 -12.97 56.23
CA ALA A 114 60.70 -13.24 57.19
C ALA A 114 61.01 -14.75 57.18
N ARG A 115 62.17 -15.12 56.62
CA ARG A 115 62.57 -16.53 56.42
C ARG A 115 63.50 -17.01 57.53
N TYR A 116 63.21 -18.18 58.10
CA TYR A 116 63.85 -18.73 59.30
C TYR A 116 64.26 -20.19 59.13
N SER A 117 65.25 -20.67 59.89
CA SER A 117 65.95 -21.94 59.56
C SER A 117 65.74 -23.08 60.56
N VAL A 118 65.11 -22.85 61.71
CA VAL A 118 64.70 -23.95 62.59
C VAL A 118 63.45 -24.66 62.06
N SER A 119 63.31 -25.96 62.33
CA SER A 119 62.11 -26.74 62.02
C SER A 119 61.06 -26.57 63.12
N ASP A 120 60.63 -25.33 63.35
CA ASP A 120 59.55 -25.00 64.28
C ASP A 120 58.35 -24.43 63.52
N ASP A 121 57.18 -24.61 64.13
CA ASP A 121 55.85 -24.35 63.58
C ASP A 121 55.63 -22.87 63.18
N PRO A 122 55.28 -22.56 61.92
CA PRO A 122 55.10 -21.20 61.42
C PRO A 122 54.15 -20.34 62.26
N GLU A 123 53.09 -20.90 62.85
CA GLU A 123 52.20 -20.14 63.73
C GLU A 123 52.90 -19.73 65.04
N ARG A 124 53.72 -20.61 65.62
CA ARG A 124 54.52 -20.30 66.81
C ARG A 124 55.61 -19.28 66.52
N VAL A 125 56.25 -19.34 65.35
CA VAL A 125 57.26 -18.36 64.96
C VAL A 125 56.63 -16.99 64.68
N ALA A 126 55.51 -16.95 63.95
CA ALA A 126 54.72 -15.73 63.74
C ALA A 126 54.33 -15.08 65.07
N LYS A 127 53.73 -15.86 65.99
CA LYS A 127 53.31 -15.38 67.31
C LYS A 127 54.47 -14.88 68.18
N ALA A 128 55.65 -15.48 68.05
CA ALA A 128 56.84 -14.99 68.75
C ALA A 128 57.33 -13.66 68.16
N LEU A 129 57.40 -13.53 66.83
CA LEU A 129 57.84 -12.31 66.15
C LEU A 129 56.85 -11.14 66.33
N ALA A 130 55.55 -11.42 66.36
CA ALA A 130 54.49 -10.43 66.68
C ALA A 130 54.60 -9.85 68.11
N SER A 131 55.37 -10.47 69.01
CA SER A 131 55.60 -9.94 70.36
C SER A 131 56.73 -8.89 70.45
N ALA A 132 57.46 -8.65 69.36
CA ALA A 132 58.50 -7.63 69.31
C ALA A 132 57.90 -6.22 69.12
N PRO A 133 58.33 -5.20 69.90
CA PRO A 133 57.91 -3.82 69.66
C PRO A 133 58.27 -3.37 68.23
N GLY A 134 57.40 -2.55 67.60
CA GLY A 134 57.59 -2.09 66.22
C GLY A 134 57.09 -3.06 65.13
N VAL A 135 56.58 -4.25 65.51
CA VAL A 135 55.82 -5.14 64.62
C VAL A 135 54.33 -4.87 64.81
N ILE A 136 53.61 -4.56 63.72
CA ILE A 136 52.15 -4.37 63.73
C ILE A 136 51.45 -5.73 63.81
N TYR A 137 51.87 -6.68 62.98
CA TYR A 137 51.44 -8.08 63.05
C TYR A 137 52.50 -9.00 62.43
N ALA A 138 52.44 -10.28 62.80
CA ALA A 138 53.11 -11.35 62.07
C ALA A 138 52.19 -12.58 61.99
N GLU A 139 52.16 -13.23 60.84
CA GLU A 139 51.25 -14.34 60.50
C GLU A 139 51.94 -15.35 59.56
N PRO A 140 51.62 -16.65 59.61
CA PRO A 140 52.16 -17.63 58.67
C PRO A 140 51.64 -17.38 57.25
N VAL A 141 52.45 -17.72 56.23
CA VAL A 141 52.04 -17.59 54.83
C VAL A 141 51.07 -18.71 54.47
N ILE A 142 49.80 -18.38 54.27
CA ILE A 142 48.77 -19.33 53.81
C ILE A 142 49.02 -19.72 52.35
N ILE A 143 49.43 -20.96 52.09
CA ILE A 143 49.30 -21.56 50.76
C ILE A 143 47.84 -21.93 50.56
N ASN A 144 47.20 -21.28 49.60
CA ASN A 144 45.79 -21.49 49.28
C ASN A 144 45.57 -22.84 48.56
N ARG A 145 45.69 -23.97 49.30
CA ARG A 145 45.04 -25.22 48.88
C ARG A 145 43.55 -25.07 49.24
N LEU A 146 42.68 -25.11 48.23
CA LEU A 146 41.32 -25.59 48.46
C LEU A 146 41.42 -27.10 48.73
N LEU A 147 41.35 -27.40 50.03
CA LEU A 147 40.95 -28.65 50.69
C LEU A 147 41.15 -29.96 49.92
N LYS A 148 42.02 -30.81 50.46
CA LYS A 148 41.79 -32.26 50.51
C LYS A 148 42.28 -32.76 51.88
N SER A 149 41.73 -33.83 52.41
CA SER A 149 42.02 -34.36 53.76
C SER A 149 41.30 -33.68 54.93
N GLU A 150 40.08 -33.22 54.71
CA GLU A 150 39.00 -34.12 55.15
C GLU A 150 38.60 -34.98 53.94
N GLY A 151 37.99 -36.15 54.17
CA GLY A 151 37.73 -37.10 53.09
C GLY A 151 36.92 -36.43 51.98
N ARG A 152 37.39 -36.55 50.72
CA ARG A 152 36.50 -36.27 49.57
C ARG A 152 35.20 -37.00 49.80
N VAL A 153 34.09 -36.39 49.41
CA VAL A 153 32.84 -37.14 49.30
C VAL A 153 32.95 -38.09 48.11
N GLU A 154 33.70 -39.17 48.29
CA GLU A 154 33.66 -40.35 47.44
C GLU A 154 32.53 -41.23 47.98
N PRO A 155 31.46 -41.45 47.20
CA PRO A 155 30.42 -42.43 47.44
C PRO A 155 30.95 -43.74 48.00
N ASN A 156 30.30 -44.26 49.06
CA ASN A 156 30.61 -45.58 49.62
C ASN A 156 30.01 -46.75 48.80
N ASP A 157 29.31 -46.40 47.72
CA ASP A 157 28.46 -47.26 46.91
C ASP A 157 29.26 -48.15 45.96
N SER A 158 28.77 -49.38 45.77
CA SER A 158 29.60 -50.48 45.27
C SER A 158 30.17 -50.29 43.86
N LEU A 159 29.49 -49.51 42.99
CA LEU A 159 29.87 -49.30 41.59
C LEU A 159 30.44 -47.90 41.31
N PHE A 160 30.65 -47.05 42.33
CA PHE A 160 31.25 -45.72 42.13
C PHE A 160 32.64 -45.79 41.47
N GLY A 161 33.37 -46.89 41.68
CA GLY A 161 34.63 -47.18 40.98
C GLY A 161 34.51 -47.21 39.45
N ASP A 162 33.38 -47.73 38.93
CA ASP A 162 33.08 -47.84 37.51
C ASP A 162 32.39 -46.59 36.93
N GLN A 163 31.93 -45.67 37.79
CA GLN A 163 31.37 -44.36 37.44
C GLN A 163 32.45 -43.28 37.27
N THR A 164 33.55 -43.63 36.62
CA THR A 164 34.71 -42.75 36.35
C THR A 164 34.34 -41.39 35.76
N TYR A 165 33.30 -41.36 34.91
CA TYR A 165 32.74 -40.17 34.27
C TYR A 165 32.31 -39.06 35.25
N LEU A 166 31.87 -39.40 36.47
CA LEU A 166 31.54 -38.41 37.51
C LEU A 166 32.78 -37.58 37.92
N ARG A 167 33.96 -38.21 37.96
CA ARG A 167 35.27 -37.55 38.21
C ARG A 167 35.78 -36.74 37.01
N HIS A 168 35.20 -36.90 35.82
CA HIS A 168 35.48 -36.10 34.63
C HIS A 168 34.59 -34.86 34.56
N LEU A 169 33.32 -34.96 34.97
CA LEU A 169 32.38 -33.85 35.17
C LEU A 169 32.72 -32.93 36.35
N ARG A 170 33.71 -33.30 37.19
CA ARG A 170 34.10 -32.61 38.45
C ARG A 170 33.00 -32.65 39.52
N LEU A 171 32.17 -33.71 39.52
CA LEU A 171 31.11 -33.87 40.52
C LEU A 171 31.64 -34.06 41.95
N PRO A 172 32.72 -34.82 42.24
CA PRO A 172 33.30 -34.87 43.58
C PRO A 172 33.76 -33.50 44.08
N GLU A 173 34.39 -32.71 43.21
CA GLU A 173 34.76 -31.33 43.53
C GLU A 173 33.54 -30.37 43.66
N ALA A 174 32.38 -30.75 43.13
CA ALA A 174 31.11 -30.02 43.28
C ALA A 174 30.38 -30.40 44.59
N TRP A 175 30.38 -31.68 44.96
CA TRP A 175 29.84 -32.19 46.24
C TRP A 175 30.64 -31.71 47.46
N ASP A 176 31.92 -31.35 47.27
CA ASP A 176 32.72 -30.63 48.26
C ASP A 176 32.24 -29.17 48.47
N ILE A 177 31.35 -28.62 47.60
CA ILE A 177 30.79 -27.27 47.68
C ILE A 177 29.32 -27.28 48.15
N VAL A 178 28.47 -28.14 47.55
CA VAL A 178 27.05 -28.32 47.87
C VAL A 178 26.63 -29.77 47.62
N LYS A 179 25.87 -30.36 48.54
CA LYS A 179 25.45 -31.78 48.47
C LYS A 179 23.99 -32.00 48.11
N GLY A 180 23.19 -30.95 47.99
CA GLY A 180 21.72 -31.00 47.84
C GLY A 180 20.96 -30.80 49.17
N GLU A 181 21.50 -31.34 50.27
CA GLU A 181 20.98 -31.19 51.66
C GLU A 181 20.78 -29.73 52.12
N ASP A 182 21.52 -28.78 51.54
CA ASP A 182 21.55 -27.38 51.99
C ASP A 182 20.31 -26.55 51.58
N SER A 183 19.36 -27.15 50.84
CA SER A 183 18.13 -26.50 50.37
C SER A 183 16.91 -26.85 51.25
N SER A 184 16.08 -25.85 51.55
CA SER A 184 14.81 -26.03 52.26
C SER A 184 13.74 -25.12 51.61
N PRO A 185 12.75 -25.68 50.89
CA PRO A 185 12.57 -27.11 50.57
C PRO A 185 13.72 -27.67 49.69
N PRO A 186 13.88 -29.01 49.63
CA PRO A 186 14.80 -29.66 48.69
C PRO A 186 14.49 -29.31 47.24
N VAL A 187 15.51 -29.30 46.39
CA VAL A 187 15.33 -29.13 44.94
C VAL A 187 14.60 -30.33 44.34
N VAL A 188 13.58 -30.08 43.52
CA VAL A 188 12.77 -31.11 42.86
C VAL A 188 13.23 -31.31 41.41
N ILE A 189 13.66 -32.52 41.09
CA ILE A 189 13.94 -32.99 39.73
C ILE A 189 12.74 -33.83 39.26
N ALA A 190 12.09 -33.42 38.18
CA ALA A 190 11.11 -34.26 37.50
C ALA A 190 11.78 -35.13 36.43
N ILE A 191 11.43 -36.41 36.40
CA ILE A 191 11.85 -37.38 35.37
C ILE A 191 10.63 -37.65 34.49
N VAL A 192 10.61 -37.03 33.31
CA VAL A 192 9.52 -37.14 32.33
C VAL A 192 9.97 -38.07 31.21
N ASP A 193 9.52 -39.33 31.27
CA ASP A 193 9.95 -40.43 30.39
C ASP A 193 8.77 -41.39 30.11
N ASN A 194 9.03 -42.58 29.56
CA ASN A 194 8.05 -43.66 29.40
C ASN A 194 7.78 -44.43 30.71
N GLY A 195 7.82 -43.72 31.85
CA GLY A 195 7.61 -44.24 33.19
C GLY A 195 8.87 -44.77 33.88
N SER A 196 8.81 -44.90 35.20
CA SER A 196 9.96 -45.25 36.05
C SER A 196 9.55 -45.94 37.35
N ASP A 197 10.32 -46.93 37.79
CA ASP A 197 10.08 -47.63 39.06
C ASP A 197 10.69 -46.86 40.25
N TRP A 198 9.90 -45.93 40.79
CA TRP A 198 10.27 -45.12 41.96
C TRP A 198 10.57 -45.96 43.22
N ARG A 199 10.13 -47.23 43.24
CA ARG A 199 10.37 -48.18 44.34
C ARG A 199 11.77 -48.81 44.36
N HIS A 200 12.59 -48.57 43.33
CA HIS A 200 13.97 -49.06 43.27
C HIS A 200 14.79 -48.58 44.48
N GLU A 201 15.66 -49.42 45.04
CA GLU A 201 16.37 -49.16 46.30
C GLU A 201 17.22 -47.87 46.30
N ASP A 202 17.94 -47.60 45.21
CA ASP A 202 18.67 -46.34 44.98
C ASP A 202 17.80 -45.13 44.60
N LEU A 203 16.47 -45.26 44.51
CA LEU A 203 15.56 -44.12 44.22
C LEU A 203 14.69 -43.79 45.43
N LEU A 204 14.27 -44.81 46.18
CA LEU A 204 13.24 -44.76 47.22
C LEU A 204 13.40 -43.63 48.24
N ALA A 205 14.62 -43.33 48.70
CA ALA A 205 14.84 -42.28 49.71
C ALA A 205 14.76 -40.85 49.15
N ASN A 206 14.82 -40.69 47.83
CA ASN A 206 14.73 -39.41 47.12
C ASN A 206 13.38 -39.20 46.43
N VAL A 207 12.41 -40.11 46.55
CA VAL A 207 11.10 -39.96 45.88
C VAL A 207 10.38 -38.69 46.37
N TRP A 208 9.90 -37.88 45.43
CA TRP A 208 9.03 -36.74 45.70
C TRP A 208 7.63 -37.23 46.11
N THR A 209 6.96 -36.45 46.96
CA THR A 209 5.61 -36.75 47.42
C THR A 209 4.73 -35.53 47.27
N ASN A 210 3.66 -35.61 46.46
CA ASN A 210 2.55 -34.67 46.53
C ASN A 210 1.87 -34.84 47.89
N THR A 211 1.89 -33.80 48.73
CA THR A 211 1.28 -33.86 50.07
C THR A 211 -0.21 -33.55 50.06
N ASP A 212 -0.73 -33.06 48.94
CA ASP A 212 -2.11 -32.62 48.82
C ASP A 212 -3.02 -33.71 48.21
N GLU A 213 -2.44 -34.80 47.70
CA GLU A 213 -3.11 -36.00 47.17
C GLU A 213 -3.23 -37.17 48.17
N ILE A 214 -4.24 -38.04 48.00
CA ILE A 214 -4.43 -39.26 48.80
C ILE A 214 -4.08 -40.52 47.98
N PRO A 215 -3.13 -41.37 48.45
CA PRO A 215 -2.66 -42.52 47.68
C PRO A 215 -3.75 -43.50 47.22
N ASP A 216 -3.60 -44.01 45.99
CA ASP A 216 -4.42 -45.09 45.38
C ASP A 216 -5.96 -44.83 45.33
N ASN A 217 -6.44 -43.58 45.44
CA ASN A 217 -7.89 -43.30 45.48
C ASN A 217 -8.55 -43.03 44.11
N GLY A 218 -7.78 -42.61 43.09
CA GLY A 218 -8.27 -42.27 41.75
C GLY A 218 -9.11 -40.99 41.68
N ILE A 219 -8.82 -39.99 42.51
CA ILE A 219 -9.49 -38.69 42.59
C ILE A 219 -8.43 -37.57 42.41
N ASP A 220 -8.87 -36.41 41.92
CA ASP A 220 -8.13 -35.13 41.92
C ASP A 220 -8.43 -34.46 43.27
N ASP A 221 -7.62 -34.72 44.31
CA ASP A 221 -7.90 -34.25 45.68
C ASP A 221 -7.47 -32.78 45.91
N ASP A 222 -6.41 -32.33 45.24
CA ASP A 222 -5.95 -30.94 45.30
C ASP A 222 -6.73 -29.97 44.36
N ASN A 223 -7.53 -30.54 43.44
CA ASN A 223 -8.33 -29.85 42.42
C ASN A 223 -7.46 -29.05 41.41
N ASN A 224 -6.25 -29.55 41.09
CA ASN A 224 -5.36 -29.00 40.07
C ASN A 224 -5.83 -29.32 38.63
N GLY A 225 -6.73 -30.31 38.45
CA GLY A 225 -7.28 -30.75 37.16
C GLY A 225 -6.65 -32.03 36.60
N PHE A 226 -5.77 -32.69 37.34
CA PHE A 226 -5.17 -33.98 37.06
C PHE A 226 -5.65 -35.01 38.09
N ILE A 227 -5.77 -36.28 37.69
CA ILE A 227 -6.03 -37.38 38.62
C ILE A 227 -4.69 -38.10 38.80
N ASP A 228 -3.81 -37.58 39.65
CA ASP A 228 -2.48 -38.12 39.94
C ASP A 228 -2.44 -39.00 41.21
N ASP A 229 -1.28 -39.59 41.47
CA ASP A 229 -0.97 -40.28 42.72
C ASP A 229 0.18 -39.55 43.41
N VAL A 230 0.39 -39.82 44.69
CA VAL A 230 1.33 -39.05 45.52
C VAL A 230 2.77 -39.04 45.02
N HIS A 231 3.18 -39.93 44.10
CA HIS A 231 4.55 -39.97 43.55
C HIS A 231 4.69 -39.40 42.13
N GLY A 232 3.60 -38.88 41.56
CA GLY A 232 3.53 -38.29 40.23
C GLY A 232 2.41 -38.90 39.38
N ALA A 233 2.51 -38.77 38.06
CA ALA A 233 1.39 -38.99 37.14
C ALA A 233 1.74 -39.89 35.93
N ASN A 234 0.75 -40.65 35.43
CA ASN A 234 0.87 -41.55 34.29
C ASN A 234 0.00 -41.13 33.08
N PHE A 235 0.51 -40.18 32.31
CA PHE A 235 -0.09 -39.76 31.04
C PHE A 235 0.06 -40.78 29.91
N CYS A 236 0.86 -41.84 30.09
CA CYS A 236 1.10 -42.87 29.08
C CYS A 236 -0.07 -43.86 28.92
N ASN A 237 -0.80 -44.15 30.01
CA ASN A 237 -1.85 -45.17 30.04
C ASN A 237 -3.17 -44.61 30.56
N ARG A 238 -4.02 -44.10 29.66
CA ARG A 238 -5.33 -43.48 30.04
C ARG A 238 -6.38 -44.46 30.56
N ASP A 239 -6.13 -45.76 30.50
CA ASP A 239 -6.98 -46.80 31.07
C ASP A 239 -6.53 -47.21 32.49
N ASP A 240 -5.48 -46.57 33.04
CA ASP A 240 -4.99 -46.84 34.40
C ASP A 240 -5.84 -46.13 35.45
N THR A 241 -6.24 -46.86 36.49
CA THR A 241 -7.18 -46.33 37.51
C THR A 241 -6.52 -45.84 38.79
N ASN A 242 -5.21 -46.07 38.97
CA ASN A 242 -4.44 -45.53 40.10
C ASN A 242 -3.33 -44.56 39.66
N ASN A 243 -3.20 -44.29 38.36
CA ASN A 243 -2.23 -43.37 37.75
C ASN A 243 -0.73 -43.56 38.15
N ASP A 244 -0.32 -44.74 38.64
CA ASP A 244 1.07 -45.02 39.05
C ASP A 244 2.05 -44.68 37.90
N PRO A 245 3.02 -43.78 38.08
CA PRO A 245 3.99 -43.41 37.04
C PRO A 245 4.93 -44.55 36.61
N PHE A 246 4.84 -45.73 37.22
CA PHE A 246 5.52 -46.94 36.76
C PHE A 246 4.79 -47.66 35.61
N TYR A 247 5.48 -47.85 34.48
CA TYR A 247 4.95 -48.61 33.34
C TYR A 247 5.62 -50.00 33.18
N PRO A 248 5.00 -51.11 33.62
CA PRO A 248 5.63 -52.45 33.65
C PRO A 248 5.92 -53.08 32.27
N ARG A 249 5.48 -52.46 31.16
CA ARG A 249 5.74 -52.96 29.79
C ARG A 249 6.68 -52.05 28.98
N GLY A 250 7.54 -51.28 29.64
CA GLY A 250 8.55 -50.44 28.96
C GLY A 250 9.35 -49.46 29.83
N GLY A 251 8.91 -49.17 31.05
CA GLY A 251 9.46 -48.12 31.94
C GLY A 251 10.83 -48.38 32.57
N TRP A 252 11.68 -49.20 31.95
CA TRP A 252 13.08 -49.35 32.40
C TRP A 252 13.89 -48.08 32.09
N HIS A 253 13.59 -47.37 31.00
CA HIS A 253 14.34 -46.18 30.58
C HIS A 253 14.28 -45.05 31.61
N GLY A 254 13.09 -44.61 32.03
CA GLY A 254 12.95 -43.58 33.07
C GLY A 254 13.61 -43.97 34.40
N THR A 255 13.61 -45.25 34.75
CA THR A 255 14.32 -45.77 35.94
C THR A 255 15.84 -45.59 35.83
N LEU A 256 16.44 -45.91 34.67
CA LEU A 256 17.87 -45.71 34.39
C LEU A 256 18.25 -44.21 34.36
N VAL A 257 17.35 -43.36 33.86
CA VAL A 257 17.51 -41.89 33.84
C VAL A 257 17.47 -41.31 35.25
N ALA A 258 16.49 -41.71 36.07
CA ALA A 258 16.33 -41.26 37.46
C ALA A 258 17.58 -41.55 38.32
N GLY A 259 18.12 -42.77 38.26
CA GLY A 259 19.34 -43.14 38.99
C GLY A 259 20.56 -42.33 38.56
N THR A 260 20.65 -42.01 37.27
CA THR A 260 21.74 -41.16 36.73
C THR A 260 21.64 -39.72 37.25
N ALA A 261 20.42 -39.18 37.36
CA ALA A 261 20.19 -37.80 37.80
C ALA A 261 20.35 -37.63 39.32
N GLY A 262 19.70 -38.48 40.11
CA GLY A 262 19.54 -38.30 41.56
C GLY A 262 19.45 -39.59 42.34
N GLY A 263 20.07 -40.69 41.86
CA GLY A 263 20.25 -41.90 42.65
C GLY A 263 20.83 -41.60 44.03
N VAL A 264 20.16 -42.10 45.06
CA VAL A 264 20.56 -42.04 46.47
C VAL A 264 21.98 -42.56 46.59
N THR A 265 22.82 -41.83 47.30
CA THR A 265 24.26 -42.13 47.37
C THR A 265 24.72 -42.17 48.82
N ASN A 266 25.75 -42.97 49.09
CA ASN A 266 26.22 -43.42 50.40
C ASN A 266 25.28 -44.39 51.13
N ASN A 267 24.35 -45.04 50.42
CA ASN A 267 23.50 -46.09 50.99
C ASN A 267 24.23 -47.44 51.08
N GLY A 268 25.38 -47.59 50.41
CA GLY A 268 26.20 -48.81 50.39
C GLY A 268 25.83 -49.80 49.30
N ILE A 269 24.97 -49.41 48.37
CA ILE A 269 24.36 -50.23 47.32
C ILE A 269 24.57 -49.52 45.99
N GLY A 270 24.75 -50.26 44.90
CA GLY A 270 24.57 -49.69 43.57
C GLY A 270 25.46 -48.51 43.16
N VAL A 271 24.82 -47.41 42.75
CA VAL A 271 25.37 -46.32 41.95
C VAL A 271 25.15 -44.94 42.58
N ALA A 272 26.10 -44.04 42.37
CA ALA A 272 25.98 -42.64 42.76
C ALA A 272 25.25 -41.80 41.70
N GLY A 273 24.19 -41.10 42.09
CA GLY A 273 23.55 -40.08 41.26
C GLY A 273 24.33 -38.75 41.22
N ALA A 274 24.06 -37.90 40.23
CA ALA A 274 24.72 -36.59 40.13
C ALA A 274 24.27 -35.59 41.22
N ALA A 275 22.98 -35.59 41.58
CA ALA A 275 22.37 -34.79 42.65
C ALA A 275 21.62 -35.67 43.66
N TRP A 276 22.38 -36.41 44.46
CA TRP A 276 21.92 -37.52 45.30
C TRP A 276 21.03 -37.18 46.52
N ASN A 277 20.64 -35.90 46.70
CA ASN A 277 19.71 -35.43 47.73
C ASN A 277 18.58 -34.57 47.13
N ALA A 278 18.46 -34.50 45.80
CA ALA A 278 17.32 -33.87 45.15
C ALA A 278 16.12 -34.81 45.19
N GLN A 279 14.91 -34.26 45.31
CA GLN A 279 13.70 -35.07 45.22
C GLN A 279 13.40 -35.44 43.76
N LEU A 280 12.91 -36.66 43.53
CA LEU A 280 12.63 -37.23 42.22
C LEU A 280 11.10 -37.35 42.04
N MET A 281 10.54 -36.49 41.21
CA MET A 281 9.15 -36.55 40.77
C MET A 281 9.06 -37.46 39.53
N HIS A 282 8.29 -38.54 39.62
CA HIS A 282 8.27 -39.59 38.61
C HIS A 282 7.07 -39.43 37.70
N ILE A 283 7.28 -39.29 36.39
CA ILE A 283 6.18 -39.01 35.44
C ILE A 283 6.32 -39.90 34.20
N CYS A 284 5.26 -40.63 33.89
CA CYS A 284 5.10 -41.24 32.57
C CYS A 284 4.42 -40.24 31.64
N GLY A 285 5.12 -39.71 30.64
CA GLY A 285 4.51 -38.77 29.67
C GLY A 285 5.52 -37.97 28.86
N PHE A 286 5.00 -37.00 28.11
CA PHE A 286 5.78 -36.09 27.26
C PHE A 286 5.50 -34.63 27.64
N TYR A 287 4.86 -33.83 26.78
CA TYR A 287 4.64 -32.39 27.01
C TYR A 287 3.68 -32.12 28.17
N GLU A 288 2.64 -32.94 28.31
CA GLU A 288 1.71 -32.93 29.43
C GLU A 288 2.44 -33.16 30.75
N GLY A 289 3.41 -34.10 30.75
CA GLY A 289 4.27 -34.37 31.91
C GLY A 289 5.20 -33.21 32.27
N ILE A 290 5.74 -32.49 31.27
CA ILE A 290 6.55 -31.28 31.52
C ILE A 290 5.70 -30.19 32.18
N LEU A 291 4.47 -29.97 31.71
CA LEU A 291 3.57 -28.95 32.29
C LEU A 291 3.08 -29.34 33.69
N TYR A 292 2.70 -30.60 33.90
CA TYR A 292 2.36 -31.15 35.21
C TYR A 292 3.52 -30.99 36.21
N ALA A 293 4.75 -31.31 35.79
CA ALA A 293 5.94 -31.15 36.62
C ALA A 293 6.18 -29.71 37.05
N ALA A 294 6.09 -28.76 36.11
CA ALA A 294 6.27 -27.35 36.39
C ALA A 294 5.15 -26.78 37.29
N ALA A 295 3.91 -27.21 37.09
CA ALA A 295 2.77 -26.84 37.95
C ALA A 295 2.94 -27.34 39.39
N ASN A 296 3.47 -28.56 39.55
CA ASN A 296 3.78 -29.19 40.85
C ASN A 296 5.17 -28.81 41.42
N GLY A 297 5.76 -27.70 40.95
CA GLY A 297 6.94 -27.10 41.57
C GLY A 297 8.28 -27.78 41.26
N ALA A 298 8.41 -28.53 40.17
CA ALA A 298 9.70 -29.05 39.73
C ALA A 298 10.67 -27.91 39.34
N ASP A 299 11.84 -27.84 39.98
CA ASP A 299 12.88 -26.86 39.65
C ASP A 299 13.62 -27.20 38.35
N VAL A 300 13.82 -28.49 38.08
CA VAL A 300 14.52 -29.00 36.91
C VAL A 300 13.76 -30.20 36.35
N ILE A 301 13.46 -30.17 35.05
CA ILE A 301 12.72 -31.24 34.38
C ILE A 301 13.68 -31.93 33.40
N ASN A 302 13.92 -33.22 33.61
CA ASN A 302 14.61 -34.05 32.65
C ASN A 302 13.59 -34.63 31.66
N ALA A 303 13.72 -34.27 30.38
CA ALA A 303 12.95 -34.83 29.28
C ALA A 303 13.88 -35.72 28.43
N SER A 304 14.19 -36.93 28.90
CA SER A 304 15.22 -37.81 28.30
C SER A 304 14.79 -38.54 27.02
N TRP A 305 13.98 -37.87 26.20
CA TRP A 305 13.45 -38.31 24.93
C TRP A 305 13.64 -37.23 23.87
N GLY A 306 13.55 -37.63 22.60
CA GLY A 306 13.50 -36.68 21.50
C GLY A 306 13.41 -37.37 20.16
N GLU A 307 12.74 -36.73 19.21
CA GLU A 307 12.65 -37.20 17.83
C GLU A 307 12.96 -36.08 16.83
N ARG A 308 13.15 -36.48 15.59
CA ARG A 308 13.28 -35.60 14.44
C ARG A 308 11.90 -35.27 13.86
N ALA A 309 11.28 -34.19 14.32
CA ALA A 309 10.07 -33.68 13.67
C ALA A 309 10.39 -33.09 12.28
N PRO A 310 9.47 -33.23 11.30
CA PRO A 310 9.55 -32.49 10.04
C PRO A 310 9.10 -31.02 10.15
N MET A 311 8.63 -30.54 11.31
CA MET A 311 8.07 -29.19 11.50
C MET A 311 8.38 -28.61 12.90
N GLU A 312 8.55 -27.29 12.98
CA GLU A 312 8.51 -26.54 14.25
C GLU A 312 7.07 -26.47 14.75
N SER A 313 6.85 -26.64 16.06
CA SER A 313 5.50 -26.65 16.65
C SER A 313 5.36 -25.51 17.66
N THR A 314 4.50 -24.54 17.33
CA THR A 314 4.17 -23.43 18.23
C THR A 314 3.59 -23.91 19.55
N PHE A 315 2.78 -24.98 19.54
CA PHE A 315 2.24 -25.58 20.76
C PHE A 315 3.37 -26.11 21.67
N ILE A 316 4.33 -26.84 21.10
CA ILE A 316 5.45 -27.37 21.89
C ILE A 316 6.33 -26.22 22.42
N ALA A 317 6.63 -25.22 21.60
CA ALA A 317 7.36 -24.03 22.03
C ALA A 317 6.67 -23.35 23.23
N GLN A 318 5.36 -23.09 23.11
CA GLN A 318 4.57 -22.43 24.15
C GLN A 318 4.48 -23.25 25.44
N SER A 319 4.33 -24.58 25.37
CA SER A 319 4.32 -25.45 26.56
C SER A 319 5.68 -25.45 27.28
N LEU A 320 6.77 -25.43 26.52
CA LEU A 320 8.13 -25.37 27.07
C LEU A 320 8.47 -24.00 27.66
N ASP A 321 8.07 -22.92 26.99
CA ASP A 321 8.20 -21.55 27.49
C ASP A 321 7.38 -21.36 28.76
N LEU A 322 6.15 -21.89 28.82
CA LEU A 322 5.29 -21.85 30.00
C LEU A 322 5.88 -22.59 31.21
N ALA A 323 6.43 -23.80 31.01
CA ALA A 323 7.14 -24.52 32.07
C ALA A 323 8.35 -23.72 32.58
N THR A 324 9.06 -23.03 31.68
CA THR A 324 10.19 -22.16 32.02
C THR A 324 9.72 -20.92 32.81
N ASP A 325 8.58 -20.33 32.46
CA ASP A 325 7.99 -19.18 33.14
C ASP A 325 7.35 -19.53 34.50
N MET A 326 6.92 -20.79 34.67
CA MET A 326 6.53 -21.37 35.98
C MET A 326 7.73 -21.58 36.92
N GLY A 327 8.97 -21.51 36.41
CA GLY A 327 10.19 -21.60 37.21
C GLY A 327 11.01 -22.88 37.04
N ALA A 328 10.65 -23.76 36.10
CA ALA A 328 11.32 -25.03 35.85
C ALA A 328 12.35 -24.95 34.71
N LEU A 329 13.58 -25.44 34.92
CA LEU A 329 14.54 -25.62 33.82
C LEU A 329 14.36 -26.99 33.15
N VAL A 330 13.90 -27.01 31.89
CA VAL A 330 13.86 -28.23 31.08
C VAL A 330 15.25 -28.54 30.50
N VAL A 331 15.72 -29.77 30.70
CA VAL A 331 16.98 -30.34 30.20
C VAL A 331 16.67 -31.51 29.27
N ALA A 332 17.22 -31.50 28.05
CA ALA A 332 16.85 -32.45 27.00
C ALA A 332 18.05 -32.95 26.17
N PRO A 333 18.03 -34.20 25.69
CA PRO A 333 19.09 -34.78 24.88
C PRO A 333 19.12 -34.19 23.47
N ALA A 334 20.31 -33.95 22.92
CA ALA A 334 20.51 -33.44 21.56
C ALA A 334 20.12 -34.43 20.44
N GLY A 335 19.93 -35.72 20.79
CA GLY A 335 19.56 -36.80 19.87
C GLY A 335 20.77 -37.60 19.37
N ASP A 336 20.50 -38.86 19.02
CA ASP A 336 21.53 -39.88 18.71
C ASP A 336 21.66 -40.15 17.19
N TYR A 337 21.76 -39.08 16.39
CA TYR A 337 21.70 -39.15 14.92
C TYR A 337 22.98 -38.74 14.17
N ASP A 338 24.05 -38.28 14.83
CA ASP A 338 25.26 -37.70 14.20
C ASP A 338 24.92 -36.58 13.17
N LEU A 339 23.96 -35.73 13.51
CA LEU A 339 23.50 -34.62 12.67
C LEU A 339 23.80 -33.26 13.32
N ASN A 340 24.03 -32.26 12.47
CA ASN A 340 24.10 -30.88 12.92
C ASN A 340 22.69 -30.35 13.24
N SER A 341 22.38 -30.20 14.53
CA SER A 341 21.15 -29.65 15.09
C SER A 341 20.81 -28.25 14.57
N ASP A 342 21.82 -27.47 14.14
CA ASP A 342 21.63 -26.15 13.55
C ASP A 342 20.87 -26.23 12.21
N LEU A 343 20.97 -27.36 11.51
CA LEU A 343 20.28 -27.66 10.25
C LEU A 343 19.04 -28.54 10.47
N TYR A 344 19.08 -29.46 11.44
CA TYR A 344 18.04 -30.44 11.74
C TYR A 344 17.55 -30.28 13.18
N ARG A 345 16.40 -29.62 13.38
CA ARG A 345 15.84 -29.48 14.73
C ARG A 345 15.36 -30.82 15.28
N PHE A 346 15.83 -31.14 16.48
CA PHE A 346 15.33 -32.21 17.34
C PHE A 346 14.49 -31.60 18.47
N TYR A 347 13.32 -32.16 18.74
CA TYR A 347 12.51 -31.70 19.88
C TYR A 347 12.77 -32.60 21.10
N PRO A 348 12.64 -32.08 22.34
CA PRO A 348 12.46 -30.66 22.68
C PRO A 348 13.79 -29.86 22.68
N SER A 349 14.93 -30.51 22.47
CA SER A 349 16.28 -29.92 22.65
C SER A 349 16.70 -28.80 21.69
N SER A 350 15.92 -28.48 20.65
CA SER A 350 16.19 -27.36 19.73
C SER A 350 15.34 -26.11 19.98
N TYR A 351 14.59 -26.05 21.08
CA TYR A 351 13.87 -24.83 21.50
C TYR A 351 14.77 -23.90 22.35
N PRO A 352 14.70 -22.56 22.18
CA PRO A 352 15.77 -21.65 22.63
C PRO A 352 16.03 -21.58 24.14
N ARG A 353 15.04 -21.90 24.98
CA ARG A 353 15.12 -21.84 26.46
C ARG A 353 15.49 -23.18 27.13
N ILE A 354 15.54 -24.26 26.35
CA ILE A 354 15.91 -25.60 26.83
C ILE A 354 17.41 -25.70 27.04
N LEU A 355 17.85 -26.45 28.05
CA LEU A 355 19.25 -26.86 28.17
C LEU A 355 19.49 -28.11 27.32
N SER A 356 20.01 -27.90 26.12
CA SER A 356 20.30 -28.96 25.14
C SER A 356 21.64 -29.65 25.43
N VAL A 357 21.63 -30.98 25.57
CA VAL A 357 22.76 -31.79 26.04
C VAL A 357 23.20 -32.84 25.01
N GLY A 358 24.40 -32.68 24.47
CA GLY A 358 25.07 -33.70 23.64
C GLY A 358 25.89 -34.71 24.45
N ALA A 359 26.29 -35.80 23.81
CA ALA A 359 27.01 -36.92 24.43
C ALA A 359 28.50 -36.96 24.05
N THR A 360 29.34 -37.30 25.02
CA THR A 360 30.75 -37.66 24.82
C THR A 360 31.04 -39.11 25.19
N ALA A 361 32.22 -39.59 24.80
CA ALA A 361 32.80 -40.81 25.36
C ALA A 361 32.94 -40.73 26.90
N LYS A 362 32.92 -41.89 27.57
CA LYS A 362 32.93 -42.05 29.04
C LYS A 362 33.96 -41.17 29.76
N ASP A 363 35.22 -41.30 29.36
CA ASP A 363 36.39 -40.78 30.09
C ASP A 363 37.19 -39.74 29.29
N SER A 364 36.57 -39.11 28.29
CA SER A 364 37.21 -38.06 27.49
C SER A 364 36.21 -37.08 26.90
N ARG A 365 36.69 -35.88 26.57
CA ARG A 365 35.90 -34.82 25.91
C ARG A 365 35.66 -35.09 24.42
N ARG A 366 35.83 -36.32 23.94
CA ARG A 366 35.55 -36.67 22.53
C ARG A 366 34.05 -36.86 22.35
N LEU A 367 33.49 -36.21 21.35
CA LEU A 367 32.10 -36.37 20.90
C LEU A 367 31.79 -37.87 20.70
N ALA A 368 30.64 -38.33 21.21
CA ALA A 368 30.18 -39.68 20.96
C ALA A 368 29.78 -39.81 19.49
N PHE A 369 30.08 -40.94 18.85
CA PHE A 369 29.88 -41.13 17.40
C PHE A 369 28.40 -41.05 16.94
N PHE A 370 27.46 -41.07 17.87
CA PHE A 370 26.03 -40.90 17.62
C PHE A 370 25.51 -39.51 18.00
N SER A 371 26.24 -38.71 18.79
CA SER A 371 25.72 -37.46 19.32
C SER A 371 25.50 -36.45 18.19
N SER A 372 24.29 -35.93 18.09
CA SER A 372 24.08 -34.67 17.38
C SER A 372 24.94 -33.55 17.98
N TYR A 373 25.27 -32.56 17.15
CA TYR A 373 26.13 -31.41 17.48
C TYR A 373 25.57 -30.15 16.81
N GLY A 374 26.15 -28.98 17.05
CA GLY A 374 25.68 -27.69 16.55
C GLY A 374 25.81 -26.61 17.61
N LYS A 375 25.72 -25.33 17.22
CA LYS A 375 25.66 -24.21 18.17
C LYS A 375 24.39 -24.23 19.04
N MET A 376 23.31 -24.82 18.54
CA MET A 376 22.08 -25.01 19.32
C MET A 376 22.21 -26.06 20.44
N VAL A 377 23.15 -27.01 20.33
CA VAL A 377 23.51 -27.89 21.46
C VAL A 377 24.30 -27.06 22.46
N ASN A 378 23.78 -26.87 23.68
CA ASN A 378 24.36 -25.90 24.60
C ASN A 378 25.63 -26.42 25.26
N VAL A 379 25.59 -27.67 25.72
CA VAL A 379 26.64 -28.33 26.48
C VAL A 379 26.73 -29.82 26.15
N PHE A 380 27.83 -30.44 26.54
CA PHE A 380 28.09 -31.87 26.34
C PHE A 380 28.49 -32.55 27.66
N ALA A 381 28.02 -33.78 27.87
CA ALA A 381 28.37 -34.60 29.02
C ALA A 381 28.63 -36.06 28.57
N PRO A 382 29.23 -36.92 29.41
CA PRO A 382 29.37 -38.34 29.12
C PRO A 382 28.03 -38.98 28.79
N GLY A 383 28.00 -39.77 27.71
CA GLY A 383 26.81 -40.52 27.27
C GLY A 383 27.14 -41.91 26.74
N VAL A 384 28.39 -42.34 26.85
CA VAL A 384 28.84 -43.68 26.50
C VAL A 384 29.32 -44.38 27.77
N GLY A 385 28.89 -45.61 27.99
CA GLY A 385 29.40 -46.44 29.09
C GLY A 385 28.93 -46.02 30.50
N ILE A 386 27.74 -45.40 30.60
CA ILE A 386 27.16 -44.91 31.86
C ILE A 386 26.62 -46.07 32.69
N VAL A 387 26.88 -46.09 33.99
CA VAL A 387 26.43 -47.15 34.93
C VAL A 387 25.30 -46.59 35.78
N THR A 388 24.14 -47.24 35.82
CA THR A 388 22.90 -46.74 36.49
C THR A 388 21.90 -47.88 36.85
N THR A 389 20.80 -47.54 37.52
CA THR A 389 19.74 -48.38 38.16
C THR A 389 18.77 -49.06 37.19
N ASN A 390 18.36 -50.31 37.44
CA ASN A 390 17.55 -51.12 36.52
C ASN A 390 16.50 -52.00 37.25
N LEU A 391 15.44 -52.41 36.54
CA LEU A 391 14.21 -53.00 37.11
C LEU A 391 14.39 -54.31 37.91
N ASP A 392 15.41 -55.11 37.61
CA ASP A 392 15.60 -56.42 38.26
C ASP A 392 16.42 -56.35 39.58
N GLY A 393 16.81 -55.14 40.02
CA GLY A 393 17.83 -54.95 41.07
C GLY A 393 19.25 -55.28 40.60
N GLU A 394 19.43 -55.69 39.34
CA GLU A 394 20.73 -55.89 38.72
C GLU A 394 21.21 -54.62 38.02
N TYR A 395 22.24 -53.99 38.57
CA TYR A 395 22.92 -52.84 37.98
C TYR A 395 23.56 -53.17 36.62
N ILE A 396 23.21 -52.41 35.59
CA ILE A 396 23.71 -52.65 34.23
C ILE A 396 25.19 -52.25 34.12
N SER A 397 26.01 -53.14 33.56
CA SER A 397 27.46 -52.92 33.40
C SER A 397 27.84 -51.72 32.52
N SER A 398 26.98 -51.33 31.56
CA SER A 398 26.80 -49.92 31.13
C SER A 398 25.69 -49.73 30.09
N VAL A 399 25.09 -48.54 30.05
CA VAL A 399 24.19 -48.02 29.00
C VAL A 399 24.85 -46.90 28.18
N SER A 400 24.27 -46.52 27.04
CA SER A 400 24.77 -45.43 26.18
C SER A 400 23.65 -44.75 25.39
N GLY A 401 23.77 -43.45 25.15
CA GLY A 401 22.81 -42.58 24.46
C GLY A 401 22.83 -41.15 25.05
N THR A 402 22.39 -40.15 24.29
CA THR A 402 22.28 -38.75 24.80
C THR A 402 21.30 -38.65 25.97
N SER A 403 20.30 -39.53 26.05
CA SER A 403 19.38 -39.68 27.19
C SER A 403 20.05 -40.07 28.52
N PHE A 404 21.33 -40.43 28.52
CA PHE A 404 22.14 -40.63 29.74
C PHE A 404 23.13 -39.49 30.00
N SER A 405 23.29 -38.56 29.05
CA SER A 405 24.02 -37.30 29.23
C SER A 405 23.12 -36.22 29.84
N SER A 406 21.88 -36.10 29.36
CA SER A 406 20.87 -35.19 29.93
C SER A 406 20.71 -35.32 31.46
N PRO A 407 20.50 -36.51 32.07
CA PRO A 407 20.32 -36.63 33.52
C PRO A 407 21.56 -36.24 34.34
N LEU A 408 22.78 -36.47 33.83
CA LEU A 408 24.00 -35.99 34.49
C LEU A 408 24.00 -34.45 34.58
N VAL A 409 23.56 -33.78 33.51
CA VAL A 409 23.43 -32.32 33.47
C VAL A 409 22.24 -31.82 34.29
N THR A 410 21.13 -32.56 34.34
CA THR A 410 20.01 -32.32 35.27
C THR A 410 20.48 -32.31 36.72
N GLY A 411 21.29 -33.29 37.13
CA GLY A 411 21.87 -33.31 38.48
C GLY A 411 22.79 -32.11 38.73
N VAL A 412 23.66 -31.75 37.77
CA VAL A 412 24.46 -30.51 37.88
C VAL A 412 23.56 -29.27 38.03
N ALA A 413 22.45 -29.18 37.29
CA ALA A 413 21.49 -28.08 37.43
C ALA A 413 20.83 -28.06 38.81
N ALA A 414 20.47 -29.21 39.38
CA ALA A 414 19.90 -29.29 40.72
C ALA A 414 20.91 -28.86 41.81
N LEU A 415 22.20 -29.21 41.68
CA LEU A 415 23.25 -28.71 42.58
C LEU A 415 23.41 -27.17 42.48
N VAL A 416 23.33 -26.61 41.27
CA VAL A 416 23.42 -25.15 41.04
C VAL A 416 22.18 -24.43 41.58
N LYS A 417 20.98 -25.00 41.42
CA LYS A 417 19.74 -24.50 42.04
C LYS A 417 19.80 -24.56 43.57
N THR A 418 20.31 -25.65 44.14
CA THR A 418 20.56 -25.77 45.59
C THR A 418 21.48 -24.65 46.08
N ARG A 419 22.57 -24.37 45.34
CA ARG A 419 23.53 -23.32 45.67
C ARG A 419 22.96 -21.90 45.55
N TYR A 420 22.02 -21.70 44.63
CA TYR A 420 21.44 -20.41 44.28
C TYR A 420 19.90 -20.52 44.16
N PRO A 421 19.14 -20.65 45.27
CA PRO A 421 17.71 -20.95 45.21
C PRO A 421 16.88 -19.97 44.36
N ASP A 422 17.20 -18.67 44.42
CA ASP A 422 16.53 -17.61 43.67
C ASP A 422 16.96 -17.51 42.19
N ILE A 423 17.74 -18.47 41.67
CA ILE A 423 18.14 -18.47 40.25
C ILE A 423 16.94 -18.80 39.36
N SER A 424 16.68 -17.96 38.34
CA SER A 424 15.68 -18.24 37.33
C SER A 424 16.16 -19.33 36.35
N PRO A 425 15.27 -20.08 35.68
CA PRO A 425 15.65 -21.13 34.74
C PRO A 425 16.62 -20.67 33.63
N ASP A 426 16.36 -19.51 33.02
CA ASP A 426 17.25 -18.96 31.99
C ASP A 426 18.64 -18.65 32.58
N ALA A 427 18.73 -18.11 33.80
CA ALA A 427 20.01 -17.87 34.46
C ALA A 427 20.71 -19.17 34.86
N LEU A 428 19.97 -20.20 35.31
CA LEU A 428 20.48 -21.52 35.68
C LEU A 428 21.10 -22.23 34.48
N ARG A 429 20.39 -22.21 33.34
CA ARG A 429 20.87 -22.74 32.07
C ARG A 429 22.16 -22.06 31.63
N GLU A 430 22.19 -20.73 31.65
CA GLU A 430 23.35 -19.95 31.25
C GLU A 430 24.54 -20.11 32.20
N GLN A 431 24.29 -20.31 33.50
CA GLN A 431 25.31 -20.56 34.51
C GLN A 431 26.08 -21.85 34.19
N ILE A 432 25.37 -22.93 33.84
CA ILE A 432 25.98 -24.20 33.43
C ILE A 432 26.65 -24.05 32.06
N ARG A 433 25.98 -23.40 31.10
CA ARG A 433 26.48 -23.23 29.73
C ARG A 433 27.79 -22.44 29.70
N LEU A 434 27.88 -21.32 30.42
CA LEU A 434 29.09 -20.47 30.43
C LEU A 434 30.21 -21.00 31.34
N ALA A 435 29.90 -21.86 32.32
CA ALA A 435 30.87 -22.58 33.14
C ALA A 435 31.50 -23.81 32.44
N SER A 436 30.91 -24.27 31.34
CA SER A 436 31.42 -25.39 30.53
C SER A 436 32.73 -25.03 29.83
N GLU A 437 33.56 -26.05 29.59
CA GLU A 437 34.89 -25.93 28.98
C GLU A 437 34.86 -26.34 27.51
N SER A 438 35.47 -25.55 26.62
CA SER A 438 35.59 -25.94 25.20
C SER A 438 36.24 -27.33 25.05
N MET A 439 35.71 -28.08 24.08
CA MET A 439 36.16 -29.39 23.63
C MET A 439 36.56 -29.38 22.15
N ASP A 440 36.73 -28.20 21.55
CA ASP A 440 37.07 -28.04 20.12
C ASP A 440 38.45 -28.64 19.80
N THR A 441 39.38 -28.57 20.75
CA THR A 441 40.74 -29.12 20.64
C THR A 441 40.77 -30.64 20.52
N GLU A 442 39.85 -31.34 21.18
CA GLU A 442 39.68 -32.78 21.14
C GLU A 442 38.84 -33.26 19.95
N ASN A 443 38.08 -32.35 19.33
CA ASN A 443 37.11 -32.62 18.25
C ASN A 443 37.28 -31.64 17.07
N PRO A 444 38.45 -31.62 16.40
CA PRO A 444 38.76 -30.63 15.37
C PRO A 444 37.85 -30.67 14.13
N GLY A 445 37.09 -31.76 13.93
CA GLY A 445 36.10 -31.86 12.85
C GLY A 445 34.80 -31.08 13.09
N GLN A 446 34.51 -30.71 14.35
CA GLN A 446 33.30 -30.01 14.78
C GLN A 446 33.65 -28.70 15.52
N ALA A 447 34.90 -28.22 15.41
CA ALA A 447 35.37 -27.03 16.13
C ALA A 447 34.49 -25.80 15.83
N GLY A 448 33.96 -25.16 16.88
CA GLY A 448 33.02 -24.04 16.78
C GLY A 448 31.55 -24.45 16.56
N GLN A 449 31.25 -25.75 16.57
CA GLN A 449 29.90 -26.33 16.49
C GLN A 449 29.56 -27.20 17.71
N LEU A 450 30.25 -26.99 18.84
CA LEU A 450 30.09 -27.80 20.07
C LEU A 450 29.57 -26.95 21.23
N GLY A 451 28.68 -26.00 20.95
CA GLY A 451 28.10 -25.11 21.95
C GLY A 451 29.16 -24.38 22.78
N ARG A 452 29.06 -24.51 24.11
CA ARG A 452 30.12 -24.12 25.05
C ARG A 452 30.98 -25.30 25.55
N GLY A 453 30.77 -26.47 24.98
CA GLY A 453 31.56 -27.67 25.22
C GLY A 453 31.13 -28.46 26.46
N TYR A 454 32.12 -29.03 27.13
CA TYR A 454 31.98 -30.06 28.14
C TYR A 454 31.61 -29.49 29.52
N VAL A 455 30.57 -30.03 30.15
CA VAL A 455 30.08 -29.56 31.46
C VAL A 455 31.14 -29.72 32.57
N ASN A 456 31.26 -28.68 33.40
CA ASN A 456 32.08 -28.70 34.62
C ASN A 456 31.23 -28.30 35.83
N ALA A 457 30.87 -29.28 36.65
CA ALA A 457 29.98 -29.12 37.80
C ALA A 457 30.56 -28.16 38.86
N GLU A 458 31.85 -28.31 39.18
CA GLU A 458 32.56 -27.45 40.13
C GLU A 458 32.55 -25.99 39.71
N THR A 459 32.83 -25.70 38.42
CA THR A 459 32.80 -24.32 37.90
C THR A 459 31.38 -23.76 37.86
N SER A 460 30.37 -24.60 37.60
CA SER A 460 28.95 -24.20 37.56
C SER A 460 28.45 -23.73 38.93
N LEU A 461 29.06 -24.18 40.03
CA LEU A 461 28.76 -23.74 41.40
C LEU A 461 29.49 -22.46 41.84
N ARG A 462 30.38 -21.89 41.00
CA ARG A 462 31.14 -20.68 41.32
C ARG A 462 30.40 -19.43 40.82
N THR A 463 30.67 -18.28 41.43
CA THR A 463 30.09 -17.00 41.00
C THR A 463 30.38 -16.73 39.51
N PRO A 464 29.38 -16.42 38.68
CA PRO A 464 29.59 -16.14 37.27
C PRO A 464 30.48 -14.93 37.05
N VAL A 465 31.41 -15.07 36.10
CA VAL A 465 32.39 -14.04 35.70
C VAL A 465 32.14 -13.46 34.30
N PHE A 466 31.21 -14.06 33.53
CA PHE A 466 30.83 -13.57 32.20
C PHE A 466 29.36 -13.10 32.19
N PRO A 467 29.02 -12.08 31.38
CA PRO A 467 27.63 -11.74 31.11
C PRO A 467 26.95 -12.84 30.31
N ALA A 468 25.64 -13.00 30.50
CA ALA A 468 24.82 -13.97 29.78
C ALA A 468 23.70 -13.21 29.08
N VAL A 469 24.04 -12.61 27.94
CA VAL A 469 23.11 -11.79 27.16
C VAL A 469 22.40 -12.70 26.15
N ARG A 470 21.09 -12.88 26.31
CA ARG A 470 20.26 -13.76 25.48
C ARG A 470 19.16 -12.96 24.77
N LEU A 471 18.81 -13.38 23.57
CA LEU A 471 17.67 -12.86 22.82
C LEU A 471 16.35 -13.27 23.51
N ALA A 472 15.56 -12.29 23.94
CA ALA A 472 14.26 -12.52 24.56
C ALA A 472 13.10 -12.47 23.56
N ARG A 473 13.15 -11.55 22.60
CA ARG A 473 12.17 -11.44 21.50
C ARG A 473 12.72 -10.60 20.35
N TRP A 474 12.20 -10.79 19.15
CA TRP A 474 12.56 -9.99 17.99
C TRP A 474 11.42 -9.86 16.99
N THR A 475 11.52 -8.84 16.14
CA THR A 475 10.74 -8.68 14.91
C THR A 475 11.69 -8.28 13.78
N TRP A 476 11.20 -8.32 12.55
CA TRP A 476 11.92 -7.80 11.39
C TRP A 476 10.98 -7.04 10.47
N ASP A 477 11.55 -6.09 9.74
CA ASP A 477 10.91 -5.33 8.67
C ASP A 477 11.85 -5.36 7.45
N ASP A 478 11.31 -5.51 6.25
CA ASP A 478 12.01 -5.35 4.97
C ASP A 478 11.97 -3.89 4.49
N ALA A 479 12.72 -3.60 3.42
CA ALA A 479 12.90 -2.25 2.90
C ALA A 479 11.61 -1.62 2.31
N ASP A 480 10.66 -2.42 1.85
CA ASP A 480 9.40 -1.97 1.23
C ASP A 480 8.12 -2.33 2.03
N SER A 481 8.28 -2.93 3.22
CA SER A 481 7.19 -3.31 4.13
C SER A 481 6.19 -4.31 3.52
N ASP A 482 6.65 -5.26 2.69
CA ASP A 482 5.83 -6.34 2.13
C ASP A 482 5.76 -7.62 2.98
N ARG A 483 6.65 -7.77 3.97
CA ARG A 483 6.85 -8.95 4.82
C ARG A 483 7.37 -10.17 4.05
N MET A 484 8.09 -9.97 2.95
CA MET A 484 8.60 -11.00 2.05
C MET A 484 10.02 -10.68 1.57
N ILE A 485 11.03 -11.01 2.38
CA ILE A 485 12.46 -10.84 2.04
C ILE A 485 12.79 -11.41 0.66
N THR A 486 13.18 -10.58 -0.32
CA THR A 486 13.64 -10.99 -1.65
C THR A 486 15.10 -10.62 -1.93
N SER A 487 15.62 -11.04 -3.09
CA SER A 487 16.98 -10.75 -3.54
C SER A 487 17.19 -9.27 -3.86
N GLY A 488 18.13 -8.60 -3.18
CA GLY A 488 18.44 -7.18 -3.35
C GLY A 488 17.99 -6.28 -2.19
N GLU A 489 17.22 -6.81 -1.24
CA GLU A 489 16.64 -6.04 -0.13
C GLU A 489 17.55 -5.92 1.09
N GLU A 490 17.38 -4.83 1.83
CA GLU A 490 17.86 -4.69 3.21
C GLU A 490 16.78 -5.13 4.19
N VAL A 491 17.14 -5.96 5.16
CA VAL A 491 16.28 -6.43 6.24
C VAL A 491 16.72 -5.79 7.55
N THR A 492 15.79 -5.14 8.25
CA THR A 492 16.00 -4.54 9.57
C THR A 492 15.44 -5.43 10.65
N VAL A 493 16.29 -5.91 11.56
CA VAL A 493 15.94 -6.76 12.70
C VAL A 493 15.91 -5.92 13.99
N LYS A 494 14.78 -5.91 14.68
CA LYS A 494 14.60 -5.25 15.99
C LYS A 494 14.56 -6.32 17.07
N ALA A 495 15.57 -6.36 17.94
CA ALA A 495 15.79 -7.47 18.87
C ALA A 495 15.97 -6.98 20.31
N VAL A 496 15.23 -7.57 21.26
CA VAL A 496 15.36 -7.33 22.69
C VAL A 496 16.26 -8.39 23.30
N PHE A 497 17.30 -7.96 24.01
CA PHE A 497 18.23 -8.82 24.74
C PHE A 497 18.12 -8.59 26.24
N VAL A 498 18.28 -9.65 27.03
CA VAL A 498 18.29 -9.64 28.51
C VAL A 498 19.60 -10.21 29.01
N ASN A 499 20.20 -9.62 30.06
CA ASN A 499 21.41 -10.14 30.69
C ASN A 499 21.09 -10.90 31.99
N HIS A 500 21.35 -12.20 32.04
CA HIS A 500 20.94 -13.04 33.17
C HIS A 500 22.00 -13.18 34.29
N LEU A 501 23.30 -13.00 33.96
CA LEU A 501 24.43 -13.29 34.87
C LEU A 501 25.27 -12.05 35.23
N ALA A 502 26.56 -11.96 34.87
CA ALA A 502 27.40 -10.84 35.31
C ALA A 502 27.15 -9.54 34.52
N ASP A 503 27.49 -8.39 35.10
CA ASP A 503 27.45 -7.08 34.40
C ASP A 503 28.33 -7.07 33.14
N ALA A 504 27.74 -6.82 31.97
CA ALA A 504 28.49 -6.50 30.74
C ALA A 504 28.95 -5.02 30.76
N ARG A 505 30.12 -4.71 30.19
CA ARG A 505 30.76 -3.38 30.32
C ARG A 505 31.12 -2.73 28.99
N GLU A 506 31.50 -3.53 28.01
CA GLU A 506 31.85 -3.14 26.65
C GLU A 506 30.99 -3.94 25.65
N LEU A 507 29.71 -4.10 25.98
CA LEU A 507 28.75 -4.93 25.25
C LEU A 507 28.58 -4.44 23.82
N ARG A 508 28.74 -5.37 22.88
CA ARG A 508 28.35 -5.24 21.48
C ARG A 508 27.49 -6.42 21.08
N ILE A 509 26.54 -6.16 20.20
CA ILE A 509 25.57 -7.14 19.72
C ILE A 509 25.49 -7.00 18.20
N GLY A 510 25.63 -8.11 17.48
CA GLY A 510 25.47 -8.13 16.04
C GLY A 510 24.97 -9.45 15.48
N LEU A 511 25.11 -9.62 14.16
CA LEU A 511 24.73 -10.84 13.43
C LEU A 511 25.95 -11.50 12.80
N THR A 512 25.96 -12.84 12.77
CA THR A 512 26.95 -13.64 12.04
C THR A 512 26.25 -14.80 11.31
N GLY A 513 26.87 -15.36 10.27
CA GLY A 513 26.31 -16.49 9.52
C GLY A 513 26.53 -17.84 10.21
N ALA A 514 25.61 -18.78 10.05
CA ALA A 514 25.83 -20.20 10.35
C ALA A 514 26.91 -20.82 9.46
N GLU A 515 26.93 -20.40 8.20
CA GLU A 515 27.86 -20.80 7.16
C GLU A 515 28.32 -19.55 6.38
N SER A 516 29.30 -19.71 5.49
CA SER A 516 29.66 -18.66 4.53
C SER A 516 28.58 -18.52 3.46
N TYR A 517 27.52 -17.75 3.74
CA TYR A 517 26.54 -17.35 2.74
C TYR A 517 27.12 -16.27 1.83
N PRO A 518 27.48 -16.56 0.56
CA PRO A 518 28.10 -15.55 -0.32
C PRO A 518 27.10 -14.45 -0.75
N TYR A 519 25.81 -14.67 -0.51
CA TYR A 519 24.69 -13.81 -0.91
C TYR A 519 24.06 -13.04 0.26
N ILE A 520 24.70 -12.98 1.44
CA ILE A 520 24.25 -12.16 2.57
C ILE A 520 25.37 -11.23 3.01
N ASP A 521 25.16 -9.92 2.91
CA ASP A 521 26.10 -8.93 3.42
C ASP A 521 25.85 -8.70 4.93
N LEU A 522 26.87 -9.04 5.72
CA LEU A 522 26.91 -8.87 7.17
C LEU A 522 27.93 -7.80 7.62
N SER A 523 28.44 -6.99 6.68
CA SER A 523 29.56 -6.06 6.92
C SER A 523 29.29 -4.94 7.93
N ASN A 524 28.02 -4.63 8.21
CA ASN A 524 27.62 -3.52 9.09
C ASN A 524 26.61 -3.96 10.17
N THR A 525 26.81 -5.15 10.73
CA THR A 525 25.85 -5.83 11.62
C THR A 525 26.08 -5.65 13.12
N GLU A 526 27.14 -4.97 13.60
CA GLU A 526 27.47 -4.90 15.05
C GLU A 526 27.14 -3.53 15.66
N GLN A 527 26.19 -3.48 16.59
CA GLN A 527 25.82 -2.29 17.36
C GLN A 527 26.53 -2.28 18.73
N MET A 528 27.11 -1.13 19.09
CA MET A 528 27.66 -0.88 20.44
C MET A 528 26.52 -0.58 21.43
N VAL A 529 26.46 -1.34 22.52
CA VAL A 529 25.49 -1.14 23.63
C VAL A 529 26.17 -0.52 24.85
N GLY A 530 27.40 -0.91 25.16
CA GLY A 530 28.15 -0.40 26.32
C GLY A 530 27.90 -1.21 27.59
N ARG A 531 27.32 -0.62 28.63
CA ARG A 531 27.05 -1.32 29.91
C ARG A 531 25.62 -1.87 29.93
N LEU A 532 25.47 -3.13 30.33
CA LEU A 532 24.18 -3.77 30.62
C LEU A 532 24.31 -4.57 31.92
N ALA A 533 23.61 -4.14 32.97
CA ALA A 533 23.73 -4.77 34.28
C ALA A 533 23.00 -6.13 34.34
N ARG A 534 23.26 -6.91 35.38
CA ARG A 534 22.48 -8.13 35.65
C ARG A 534 20.99 -7.81 35.80
N GLY A 535 20.13 -8.52 35.06
CA GLY A 535 18.67 -8.39 35.07
C GLY A 535 18.13 -7.31 34.13
N ASP A 536 18.98 -6.43 33.59
CA ASP A 536 18.56 -5.39 32.64
C ASP A 536 18.31 -5.97 31.23
N SER A 537 17.54 -5.22 30.44
CA SER A 537 17.29 -5.49 29.03
C SER A 537 17.61 -4.30 28.13
N THR A 538 17.85 -4.57 26.85
CA THR A 538 18.14 -3.55 25.83
C THR A 538 17.50 -3.92 24.49
N MET A 539 17.13 -2.91 23.69
CA MET A 539 16.68 -3.09 22.31
C MET A 539 17.82 -2.72 21.35
N VAL A 540 18.05 -3.56 20.34
CA VAL A 540 19.11 -3.43 19.34
C VAL A 540 18.47 -3.48 17.95
N THR A 541 18.96 -2.65 17.03
CA THR A 541 18.50 -2.62 15.63
C THR A 541 19.65 -3.04 14.74
N LEU A 542 19.53 -4.22 14.14
CA LEU A 542 20.53 -4.86 13.30
C LEU A 542 20.06 -4.84 11.84
N ARG A 543 20.98 -4.85 10.87
CA ARG A 543 20.65 -4.84 9.43
C ARG A 543 21.51 -5.84 8.68
N PHE A 544 20.94 -6.49 7.67
CA PHE A 544 21.69 -7.27 6.67
C PHE A 544 21.08 -7.06 5.28
N VAL A 545 21.87 -7.26 4.24
CA VAL A 545 21.40 -7.14 2.84
C VAL A 545 21.45 -8.49 2.15
N VAL A 546 20.38 -8.84 1.44
CA VAL A 546 20.32 -10.02 0.58
C VAL A 546 20.84 -9.64 -0.80
N ALA A 547 21.82 -10.37 -1.32
CA ALA A 547 22.39 -10.09 -2.64
C ALA A 547 21.39 -10.38 -3.78
N ASN A 548 21.56 -9.69 -4.91
CA ASN A 548 20.71 -9.81 -6.10
C ASN A 548 20.74 -11.21 -6.75
N ASP A 549 21.75 -12.03 -6.45
CA ASP A 549 21.92 -13.41 -6.93
C ASP A 549 21.60 -14.48 -5.86
N ALA A 550 20.99 -14.07 -4.74
CA ALA A 550 20.55 -14.99 -3.70
C ALA A 550 19.57 -16.04 -4.25
N PRO A 551 19.82 -17.35 -4.08
CA PRO A 551 18.89 -18.37 -4.54
C PRO A 551 17.59 -18.31 -3.73
N SER A 552 16.47 -18.26 -4.42
CA SER A 552 15.14 -18.25 -3.81
C SER A 552 14.79 -19.55 -3.10
N SER A 553 13.77 -19.50 -2.25
CA SER A 553 13.27 -20.63 -1.44
C SER A 553 14.35 -21.23 -0.52
N ARG A 554 15.29 -20.38 -0.06
CA ARG A 554 16.31 -20.71 0.93
C ARG A 554 15.98 -20.12 2.30
N VAL A 555 16.26 -20.89 3.34
CA VAL A 555 16.26 -20.41 4.73
C VAL A 555 17.70 -20.00 5.11
N ILE A 556 17.91 -18.70 5.29
CA ILE A 556 19.12 -18.13 5.90
C ILE A 556 19.03 -18.38 7.41
N ARG A 557 20.13 -18.83 8.03
CA ARG A 557 20.26 -18.93 9.49
C ARG A 557 21.37 -18.01 9.97
N LEU A 558 21.00 -16.95 10.67
CA LEU A 558 21.93 -16.02 11.31
C LEU A 558 22.01 -16.31 12.81
N TYR A 559 23.16 -16.07 13.42
CA TYR A 559 23.34 -16.11 14.86
C TYR A 559 23.52 -14.70 15.42
N THR A 560 22.98 -14.47 16.61
CA THR A 560 23.38 -13.32 17.42
C THR A 560 24.87 -13.46 17.75
N ARG A 561 25.62 -12.36 17.70
CA ARG A 561 27.03 -12.31 18.11
C ARG A 561 27.15 -11.30 19.24
N ILE A 562 27.39 -11.82 20.44
CA ILE A 562 27.54 -11.07 21.69
C ILE A 562 29.03 -10.93 21.98
N ARG A 563 29.47 -9.71 22.30
CA ARG A 563 30.85 -9.45 22.72
C ARG A 563 30.91 -8.55 23.93
N ASP A 564 31.78 -8.86 24.88
CA ASP A 564 32.12 -8.00 26.02
C ASP A 564 33.65 -7.95 26.16
N GLY A 565 34.27 -6.92 25.57
CA GLY A 565 35.71 -6.83 25.41
C GLY A 565 36.31 -8.01 24.60
N ALA A 566 36.99 -8.92 25.31
CA ALA A 566 37.59 -10.13 24.74
C ALA A 566 36.67 -11.36 24.79
N PHE A 567 35.58 -11.33 25.57
CA PHE A 567 34.58 -12.39 25.58
C PHE A 567 33.73 -12.32 24.30
N VAL A 568 33.45 -13.48 23.71
CA VAL A 568 32.60 -13.66 22.53
C VAL A 568 31.70 -14.86 22.77
N ASP A 569 30.43 -14.72 22.38
CA ASP A 569 29.42 -15.78 22.46
C ASP A 569 28.43 -15.62 21.31
N GLU A 570 27.89 -16.73 20.80
CA GLU A 570 26.99 -16.73 19.63
C GLU A 570 25.74 -17.63 19.87
N PRO A 571 24.86 -17.28 20.84
CA PRO A 571 23.99 -18.25 21.48
C PRO A 571 22.56 -18.38 20.91
N ASP A 572 22.07 -17.44 20.10
CA ASP A 572 20.69 -17.44 19.60
C ASP A 572 20.64 -17.47 18.07
N GLN A 573 19.78 -18.32 17.50
CA GLN A 573 19.59 -18.46 16.06
C GLN A 573 18.35 -17.70 15.56
N LEU A 574 18.48 -17.03 14.42
CA LEU A 574 17.45 -16.29 13.70
C LEU A 574 17.31 -16.91 12.30
N SER A 575 16.08 -17.25 11.89
CA SER A 575 15.80 -17.88 10.60
C SER A 575 14.98 -16.96 9.70
N PHE A 576 15.39 -16.81 8.45
CA PHE A 576 14.75 -15.95 7.44
C PHE A 576 14.55 -16.72 6.14
N GLY A 577 13.35 -16.68 5.55
CA GLY A 577 13.08 -17.26 4.23
C GLY A 577 13.30 -16.22 3.13
N ILE A 578 14.10 -16.53 2.11
CA ILE A 578 14.23 -15.72 0.90
C ILE A 578 13.13 -16.13 -0.08
N ASN A 579 12.22 -15.22 -0.37
CA ASN A 579 11.12 -15.41 -1.28
C ASN A 579 11.54 -15.20 -2.73
N SER A 580 10.88 -15.95 -3.62
CA SER A 580 11.13 -15.91 -5.05
C SER A 580 10.25 -14.82 -5.68
N ARG A 581 10.81 -13.63 -5.94
CA ARG A 581 10.08 -12.51 -6.58
C ARG A 581 9.37 -12.95 -7.86
N ILE A 582 10.04 -13.82 -8.64
CA ILE A 582 9.51 -14.37 -9.89
C ILE A 582 8.34 -15.35 -9.70
N GLU A 583 8.25 -16.04 -8.55
CA GLU A 583 7.08 -16.89 -8.23
C GLU A 583 5.86 -16.06 -7.85
N LEU A 584 6.05 -14.92 -7.16
CA LEU A 584 4.96 -13.97 -6.86
C LEU A 584 4.46 -13.29 -8.13
N ASP A 585 5.38 -12.79 -8.97
CA ASP A 585 5.02 -12.21 -10.27
C ASP A 585 4.30 -13.25 -11.14
N HIS A 586 4.80 -14.49 -11.18
CA HIS A 586 4.16 -15.61 -11.88
C HIS A 586 2.78 -15.95 -11.31
N ALA A 587 2.60 -15.99 -9.98
CA ALA A 587 1.33 -16.30 -9.35
C ALA A 587 0.26 -15.24 -9.62
N ALA A 588 0.61 -13.96 -9.51
CA ALA A 588 -0.28 -12.83 -9.80
C ALA A 588 -0.70 -12.81 -11.28
N LEU A 589 0.24 -13.05 -12.21
CA LEU A 589 -0.06 -13.17 -13.64
C LEU A 589 -0.90 -14.43 -13.93
N SER A 590 -0.63 -15.56 -13.27
CA SER A 590 -1.43 -16.79 -13.39
C SER A 590 -2.85 -16.61 -12.87
N ALA A 591 -3.04 -15.85 -11.80
CA ALA A 591 -4.34 -15.44 -11.29
C ALA A 591 -5.08 -14.60 -12.34
N LEU A 592 -4.45 -13.56 -12.91
CA LEU A 592 -5.04 -12.74 -13.97
C LEU A 592 -5.41 -13.55 -15.22
N TYR A 593 -4.52 -14.42 -15.67
CA TYR A 593 -4.76 -15.32 -16.79
C TYR A 593 -5.96 -16.23 -16.52
N THR A 594 -6.08 -16.77 -15.31
CA THR A 594 -7.20 -17.65 -14.95
C THR A 594 -8.50 -16.88 -14.79
N SER A 595 -8.49 -15.74 -14.07
CA SER A 595 -9.68 -14.96 -13.73
C SER A 595 -10.30 -14.24 -14.91
N THR A 596 -9.51 -13.92 -15.95
CA THR A 596 -9.97 -13.21 -17.17
C THR A 596 -9.95 -14.04 -18.45
N GLY A 597 -9.92 -15.38 -18.33
CA GLY A 597 -10.14 -16.30 -19.45
C GLY A 597 -8.98 -16.38 -20.46
N GLY A 598 -7.73 -16.42 -19.97
CA GLY A 598 -6.48 -16.34 -20.74
C GLY A 598 -6.34 -17.25 -21.95
N ALA A 599 -6.96 -18.44 -21.92
CA ALA A 599 -7.01 -19.35 -23.06
C ALA A 599 -7.79 -18.78 -24.27
N ASN A 600 -8.63 -17.77 -24.05
CA ASN A 600 -9.49 -17.12 -25.05
C ASN A 600 -9.06 -15.67 -25.38
N TRP A 601 -7.96 -15.16 -24.80
CA TRP A 601 -7.42 -13.87 -25.18
C TRP A 601 -7.01 -13.85 -26.66
N ARG A 602 -7.08 -12.69 -27.31
CA ARG A 602 -6.65 -12.50 -28.71
C ARG A 602 -5.18 -12.85 -28.93
N ASN A 603 -4.35 -12.63 -27.92
CA ASN A 603 -2.94 -12.97 -27.89
C ASN A 603 -2.51 -13.36 -26.46
N SER A 604 -2.29 -14.65 -26.26
CA SER A 604 -1.69 -15.24 -25.06
C SER A 604 -0.30 -15.85 -25.35
N SER A 605 0.40 -15.34 -26.37
CA SER A 605 1.71 -15.88 -26.78
C SER A 605 2.70 -15.95 -25.63
N TYR A 606 3.32 -17.12 -25.47
CA TYR A 606 4.29 -17.48 -24.43
C TYR A 606 3.78 -17.51 -22.98
N TRP A 607 2.49 -17.24 -22.71
CA TRP A 607 1.91 -17.41 -21.38
C TRP A 607 1.79 -18.90 -21.04
N ASP A 608 2.72 -19.42 -20.26
CA ASP A 608 2.69 -20.76 -19.67
C ASP A 608 2.59 -20.66 -18.15
N ILE A 609 1.36 -20.72 -17.64
CA ILE A 609 1.08 -20.65 -16.19
C ILE A 609 1.37 -21.97 -15.44
N THR A 610 1.86 -23.00 -16.13
CA THR A 610 2.08 -24.33 -15.53
C THR A 610 3.48 -24.50 -14.94
N THR A 611 4.44 -23.65 -15.32
CA THR A 611 5.81 -23.69 -14.84
C THR A 611 6.30 -22.28 -14.49
N VAL A 612 7.02 -22.15 -13.37
CA VAL A 612 7.59 -20.85 -12.95
C VAL A 612 8.70 -20.46 -13.94
N PRO A 613 8.58 -19.34 -14.67
CA PRO A 613 9.55 -18.93 -15.67
C PRO A 613 10.80 -18.32 -15.03
N THR A 614 11.94 -18.32 -15.72
CA THR A 614 13.02 -17.37 -15.40
C THR A 614 12.62 -15.94 -15.80
N PRO A 615 13.25 -14.87 -15.27
CA PRO A 615 12.97 -13.50 -15.69
C PRO A 615 13.10 -13.26 -17.19
N SER A 616 13.98 -14.01 -17.87
CA SER A 616 14.19 -13.96 -19.33
C SER A 616 13.15 -14.71 -20.16
N GLU A 617 12.42 -15.64 -19.55
CA GLU A 617 11.28 -16.32 -20.15
C GLU A 617 9.99 -15.53 -19.89
N LEU A 618 9.82 -14.98 -18.68
CA LEU A 618 8.73 -14.07 -18.35
C LEU A 618 8.73 -12.84 -19.28
N ALA A 619 9.91 -12.29 -19.59
CA ALA A 619 10.06 -11.20 -20.56
C ALA A 619 9.64 -11.55 -22.02
N ARG A 620 9.26 -12.80 -22.32
CA ARG A 620 8.68 -13.20 -23.61
C ARG A 620 7.16 -13.23 -23.61
N TRP A 621 6.52 -13.25 -22.43
CA TRP A 621 5.07 -13.29 -22.31
C TRP A 621 4.46 -12.05 -22.97
N HIS A 622 3.40 -12.25 -23.75
CA HIS A 622 2.76 -11.12 -24.44
C HIS A 622 2.31 -10.05 -23.42
N GLY A 623 2.66 -8.79 -23.69
CA GLY A 623 2.32 -7.65 -22.83
C GLY A 623 3.25 -7.42 -21.64
N VAL A 624 4.16 -8.35 -21.34
CA VAL A 624 5.07 -8.28 -20.17
C VAL A 624 6.39 -7.61 -20.53
N VAL A 625 6.86 -6.69 -19.68
CA VAL A 625 8.21 -6.12 -19.73
C VAL A 625 8.88 -6.29 -18.37
N VAL A 626 10.07 -6.90 -18.38
CA VAL A 626 10.93 -7.10 -17.22
C VAL A 626 12.10 -6.12 -17.30
N SER A 627 12.39 -5.40 -16.22
CA SER A 627 13.50 -4.45 -16.09
C SER A 627 14.35 -4.80 -14.87
N HIS A 628 15.66 -4.96 -15.04
CA HIS A 628 16.59 -5.40 -13.99
C HIS A 628 16.17 -6.72 -13.27
N GLY A 629 15.41 -7.58 -13.94
CA GLY A 629 14.91 -8.85 -13.39
C GLY A 629 13.51 -8.79 -12.77
N ILE A 630 12.91 -7.60 -12.64
CA ILE A 630 11.59 -7.37 -12.01
C ILE A 630 10.55 -7.00 -13.07
N LEU A 631 9.30 -7.48 -12.95
CA LEU A 631 8.18 -7.04 -13.80
C LEU A 631 7.92 -5.53 -13.61
N SER A 632 8.08 -4.73 -14.68
CA SER A 632 7.91 -3.27 -14.62
C SER A 632 6.76 -2.74 -15.48
N ARG A 633 6.26 -3.49 -16.47
CA ARG A 633 5.05 -3.14 -17.23
C ARG A 633 4.26 -4.37 -17.64
N LEU A 634 2.95 -4.23 -17.56
CA LEU A 634 1.95 -5.16 -18.09
C LEU A 634 0.99 -4.37 -18.99
N ASP A 635 1.00 -4.68 -20.29
CA ASP A 635 0.15 -4.04 -21.31
C ASP A 635 -0.58 -5.11 -22.12
N LEU A 636 -1.84 -5.34 -21.75
CA LEU A 636 -2.77 -6.28 -22.39
C LEU A 636 -3.95 -5.52 -23.02
N ARG A 637 -3.70 -4.30 -23.52
CA ARG A 637 -4.72 -3.49 -24.18
C ARG A 637 -5.38 -4.25 -25.33
N GLY A 638 -6.71 -4.22 -25.38
CA GLY A 638 -7.45 -4.70 -26.54
C GLY A 638 -7.34 -6.20 -26.76
N ASN A 639 -7.03 -6.97 -25.72
CA ASN A 639 -6.68 -8.38 -25.80
C ASN A 639 -7.86 -9.34 -25.51
N TYR A 640 -9.08 -8.80 -25.30
CA TYR A 640 -10.30 -9.55 -25.03
C TYR A 640 -10.25 -10.34 -23.70
N LEU A 641 -9.72 -9.70 -22.64
CA LEU A 641 -9.83 -10.19 -21.27
C LEU A 641 -11.31 -10.18 -20.85
N THR A 642 -11.83 -11.32 -20.40
CA THR A 642 -13.23 -11.50 -19.99
C THR A 642 -13.30 -12.17 -18.63
N GLY A 643 -13.68 -11.43 -17.59
CA GLY A 643 -13.66 -11.90 -16.19
C GLY A 643 -13.35 -10.78 -15.21
N THR A 644 -12.90 -11.11 -14.00
CA THR A 644 -12.63 -10.14 -12.92
C THR A 644 -11.14 -9.88 -12.71
N LEU A 645 -10.78 -8.70 -12.19
CA LEU A 645 -9.42 -8.44 -11.71
C LEU A 645 -9.16 -9.23 -10.41
N PRO A 646 -8.06 -9.98 -10.29
CA PRO A 646 -7.67 -10.65 -9.05
C PRO A 646 -6.90 -9.70 -8.11
N GLY A 647 -7.13 -9.83 -6.79
CA GLY A 647 -6.41 -9.06 -5.77
C GLY A 647 -4.91 -9.38 -5.74
N GLU A 648 -4.51 -10.57 -6.19
CA GLU A 648 -3.12 -10.99 -6.35
C GLU A 648 -2.30 -10.07 -7.27
N LEU A 649 -2.93 -9.27 -8.15
CA LEU A 649 -2.24 -8.22 -8.90
C LEU A 649 -1.54 -7.19 -7.98
N GLY A 650 -2.03 -6.97 -6.77
CA GLY A 650 -1.39 -6.12 -5.77
C GLY A 650 -0.01 -6.61 -5.31
N ASN A 651 0.35 -7.87 -5.59
CA ASN A 651 1.68 -8.41 -5.31
C ASN A 651 2.74 -7.89 -6.30
N LEU A 652 2.36 -7.32 -7.44
CA LEU A 652 3.25 -6.84 -8.51
C LEU A 652 3.95 -5.50 -8.16
N ARG A 653 4.44 -5.32 -6.92
CA ARG A 653 4.97 -4.06 -6.36
C ARG A 653 6.01 -3.30 -7.21
N GLY A 654 6.74 -3.99 -8.10
CA GLY A 654 7.68 -3.36 -9.06
C GLY A 654 7.03 -2.74 -10.32
N LEU A 655 5.71 -2.87 -10.48
CA LEU A 655 4.97 -2.48 -11.68
C LEU A 655 4.83 -0.95 -11.78
N ILE A 656 5.30 -0.40 -12.90
CA ILE A 656 5.26 1.05 -13.21
C ILE A 656 4.06 1.36 -14.12
N HIS A 657 3.68 0.44 -15.02
CA HIS A 657 2.54 0.62 -15.91
C HIS A 657 1.64 -0.63 -15.93
N LEU A 658 0.36 -0.44 -15.59
CA LEU A 658 -0.71 -1.42 -15.74
C LEU A 658 -1.71 -0.91 -16.78
N ARG A 659 -1.76 -1.56 -17.95
CA ARG A 659 -2.68 -1.20 -19.04
C ARG A 659 -3.52 -2.39 -19.46
N LEU A 660 -4.81 -2.34 -19.13
CA LEU A 660 -5.82 -3.35 -19.42
C LEU A 660 -7.01 -2.72 -20.18
N ASP A 661 -6.80 -1.59 -20.84
CA ASP A 661 -7.84 -0.84 -21.55
C ASP A 661 -8.39 -1.57 -22.79
N PHE A 662 -9.60 -1.19 -23.22
CA PHE A 662 -10.30 -1.77 -24.38
C PHE A 662 -10.56 -3.30 -24.27
N ASN A 663 -10.93 -3.77 -23.08
CA ASN A 663 -11.20 -5.19 -22.81
C ASN A 663 -12.68 -5.43 -22.45
N SER A 664 -13.00 -6.48 -21.69
CA SER A 664 -14.35 -6.82 -21.24
C SER A 664 -14.30 -7.35 -19.80
N ILE A 665 -13.45 -6.72 -18.99
CA ILE A 665 -13.26 -7.02 -17.57
C ILE A 665 -14.44 -6.45 -16.80
N PHE A 666 -14.99 -7.20 -15.85
CA PHE A 666 -16.14 -6.82 -15.04
C PHE A 666 -15.90 -7.05 -13.54
N GLY A 667 -16.86 -6.61 -12.71
CA GLY A 667 -16.73 -6.64 -11.26
C GLY A 667 -15.96 -5.43 -10.73
N GLU A 668 -15.56 -5.49 -9.47
CA GLU A 668 -14.95 -4.36 -8.76
C GLU A 668 -13.44 -4.26 -9.01
N ILE A 669 -12.90 -3.06 -8.81
CA ILE A 669 -11.45 -2.84 -8.78
C ILE A 669 -10.93 -3.34 -7.42
N PRO A 670 -9.99 -4.30 -7.35
CA PRO A 670 -9.52 -4.83 -6.08
C PRO A 670 -8.71 -3.77 -5.29
N PRO A 671 -8.97 -3.58 -3.99
CA PRO A 671 -8.25 -2.61 -3.16
C PRO A 671 -6.75 -2.90 -3.07
N GLU A 672 -6.32 -4.14 -3.27
CA GLU A 672 -4.92 -4.57 -3.27
C GLU A 672 -4.08 -3.88 -4.35
N LEU A 673 -4.67 -3.32 -5.41
CA LEU A 673 -3.94 -2.48 -6.37
C LEU A 673 -3.33 -1.22 -5.73
N GLY A 674 -3.83 -0.78 -4.57
CA GLY A 674 -3.22 0.28 -3.77
C GLY A 674 -1.83 -0.07 -3.22
N ASN A 675 -1.41 -1.34 -3.26
CA ASN A 675 -0.05 -1.78 -2.89
C ASN A 675 1.00 -1.48 -3.97
N LEU A 676 0.58 -1.10 -5.18
CA LEU A 676 1.47 -0.86 -6.32
C LEU A 676 2.13 0.52 -6.27
N VAL A 677 2.82 0.86 -5.19
CA VAL A 677 3.30 2.23 -4.89
C VAL A 677 4.27 2.84 -5.93
N GLN A 678 4.84 2.03 -6.83
CA GLN A 678 5.67 2.48 -7.97
C GLN A 678 4.85 2.79 -9.24
N LEU A 679 3.54 2.55 -9.24
CA LEU A 679 2.68 2.64 -10.41
C LEU A 679 2.51 4.10 -10.86
N GLN A 680 2.91 4.36 -12.09
CA GLN A 680 2.78 5.65 -12.75
C GLN A 680 1.52 5.69 -13.62
N TRP A 681 1.19 4.61 -14.34
CA TRP A 681 0.00 4.57 -15.21
C TRP A 681 -0.92 3.42 -14.80
N LEU A 682 -2.17 3.75 -14.47
CA LEU A 682 -3.28 2.82 -14.29
C LEU A 682 -4.35 3.11 -15.35
N ASP A 683 -4.48 2.20 -16.30
CA ASP A 683 -5.30 2.38 -17.51
C ASP A 683 -6.24 1.19 -17.67
N LEU A 684 -7.50 1.39 -17.26
CA LEU A 684 -8.61 0.44 -17.26
C LEU A 684 -9.80 0.94 -18.13
N ASP A 685 -9.59 2.01 -18.92
CA ASP A 685 -10.60 2.65 -19.79
C ASP A 685 -11.25 1.63 -20.74
N ILE A 686 -12.55 1.75 -20.99
CA ILE A 686 -13.31 0.87 -21.89
C ILE A 686 -13.29 -0.59 -21.40
N ASN A 687 -14.03 -0.83 -20.31
CA ASN A 687 -14.29 -2.13 -19.69
C ASN A 687 -15.74 -2.15 -19.13
N SER A 688 -16.07 -3.14 -18.31
CA SER A 688 -17.38 -3.31 -17.65
C SER A 688 -17.26 -3.32 -16.12
N LEU A 689 -16.28 -2.61 -15.56
CA LEU A 689 -16.02 -2.54 -14.12
C LEU A 689 -17.17 -1.84 -13.38
N THR A 690 -17.42 -2.25 -12.14
CA THR A 690 -18.53 -1.81 -11.29
C THR A 690 -18.04 -1.45 -9.89
N GLY A 691 -18.93 -0.89 -9.05
CA GLY A 691 -18.61 -0.55 -7.67
C GLY A 691 -17.88 0.79 -7.52
N GLU A 692 -17.42 1.10 -6.32
CA GLU A 692 -16.71 2.34 -6.00
C GLU A 692 -15.21 2.23 -6.33
N ILE A 693 -14.52 3.37 -6.51
CA ILE A 693 -13.06 3.35 -6.62
C ILE A 693 -12.46 3.13 -5.22
N PRO A 694 -11.65 2.07 -4.98
CA PRO A 694 -11.16 1.75 -3.64
C PRO A 694 -10.26 2.85 -3.07
N GLY A 695 -10.51 3.23 -1.81
CA GLY A 695 -9.73 4.25 -1.10
C GLY A 695 -8.22 3.99 -1.02
N ALA A 696 -7.79 2.74 -1.18
CA ALA A 696 -6.38 2.36 -1.22
C ALA A 696 -5.62 2.93 -2.44
N LEU A 697 -6.30 3.25 -3.55
CA LEU A 697 -5.67 3.81 -4.75
C LEU A 697 -5.15 5.24 -4.55
N TRP A 698 -5.66 5.97 -3.55
CA TRP A 698 -5.20 7.33 -3.23
C TRP A 698 -3.81 7.37 -2.59
N ASN A 699 -3.26 6.21 -2.21
CA ASN A 699 -1.87 6.08 -1.74
C ASN A 699 -0.84 6.03 -2.89
N LEU A 700 -1.27 5.92 -4.15
CA LEU A 700 -0.40 5.77 -5.32
C LEU A 700 0.23 7.10 -5.76
N THR A 701 0.98 7.76 -4.88
CA THR A 701 1.48 9.14 -5.07
C THR A 701 2.43 9.37 -6.26
N GLN A 702 2.91 8.30 -6.92
CA GLN A 702 3.71 8.36 -8.15
C GLN A 702 2.86 8.41 -9.43
N LEU A 703 1.53 8.30 -9.31
CA LEU A 703 0.63 8.08 -10.43
C LEU A 703 0.46 9.35 -11.29
N GLN A 704 0.79 9.21 -12.57
CA GLN A 704 0.77 10.24 -13.62
C GLN A 704 -0.46 10.12 -14.52
N ARG A 705 -1.04 8.92 -14.67
CA ARG A 705 -2.24 8.69 -15.50
C ARG A 705 -3.21 7.75 -14.82
N LEU A 706 -4.42 8.24 -14.57
CA LEU A 706 -5.56 7.47 -14.09
C LEU A 706 -6.67 7.53 -15.15
N GLU A 707 -6.82 6.44 -15.89
CA GLU A 707 -7.83 6.31 -16.95
C GLU A 707 -8.78 5.17 -16.61
N LEU A 708 -9.97 5.52 -16.09
CA LEU A 708 -11.03 4.60 -15.64
C LEU A 708 -12.37 4.88 -16.39
N GLY A 709 -12.32 5.61 -17.50
CA GLY A 709 -13.50 5.98 -18.28
C GLY A 709 -14.23 4.79 -18.89
N HIS A 710 -15.42 5.04 -19.44
CA HIS A 710 -16.22 4.06 -20.19
C HIS A 710 -16.38 2.71 -19.44
N ASN A 711 -16.86 2.79 -18.20
CA ASN A 711 -17.09 1.66 -17.31
C ASN A 711 -18.48 1.81 -16.65
N SER A 712 -18.74 1.14 -15.54
CA SER A 712 -19.96 1.26 -14.73
C SER A 712 -19.63 1.49 -13.26
N LEU A 713 -18.54 2.21 -12.99
CA LEU A 713 -18.12 2.62 -11.64
C LEU A 713 -19.11 3.63 -11.06
N ALA A 714 -19.29 3.60 -9.75
CA ALA A 714 -20.27 4.39 -9.01
C ALA A 714 -19.64 5.00 -7.73
N GLY A 715 -20.48 5.61 -6.88
CA GLY A 715 -20.04 6.34 -5.70
C GLY A 715 -19.71 7.79 -6.00
N GLU A 716 -19.06 8.47 -5.06
CA GLU A 716 -18.60 9.85 -5.22
C GLU A 716 -17.15 9.90 -5.73
N VAL A 717 -16.74 11.03 -6.31
CA VAL A 717 -15.31 11.31 -6.55
C VAL A 717 -14.74 11.80 -5.21
N PRO A 718 -13.77 11.10 -4.58
CA PRO A 718 -13.30 11.48 -3.24
C PRO A 718 -12.24 12.59 -3.28
N GLY A 719 -12.24 13.45 -2.26
CA GLY A 719 -11.26 14.54 -2.12
C GLY A 719 -9.82 14.06 -1.99
N GLU A 720 -9.60 12.86 -1.45
CA GLU A 720 -8.30 12.20 -1.33
C GLU A 720 -7.59 11.98 -2.69
N LEU A 721 -8.33 11.98 -3.81
CA LEU A 721 -7.74 11.96 -5.15
C LEU A 721 -6.82 13.16 -5.38
N GLY A 722 -7.11 14.31 -4.74
CA GLY A 722 -6.27 15.51 -4.74
C GLY A 722 -4.85 15.31 -4.16
N ASN A 723 -4.58 14.21 -3.47
CA ASN A 723 -3.24 13.85 -2.99
C ASN A 723 -2.30 13.39 -4.13
N LEU A 724 -2.83 13.01 -5.29
CA LEU A 724 -2.07 12.48 -6.43
C LEU A 724 -1.39 13.61 -7.24
N THR A 725 -0.59 14.45 -6.59
CA THR A 725 -0.03 15.69 -7.16
C THR A 725 0.91 15.54 -8.37
N GLN A 726 1.25 14.30 -8.76
CA GLN A 726 1.99 13.96 -9.99
C GLN A 726 1.08 13.66 -11.19
N LEU A 727 -0.24 13.73 -11.03
CA LEU A 727 -1.21 13.35 -12.06
C LEU A 727 -1.23 14.35 -13.23
N HIS A 728 -1.07 13.81 -14.44
CA HIS A 728 -1.12 14.53 -15.72
C HIS A 728 -2.43 14.25 -16.48
N THR A 729 -3.00 13.05 -16.32
CA THR A 729 -4.26 12.64 -16.97
C THR A 729 -5.22 12.05 -15.93
N LEU A 730 -6.44 12.60 -15.85
CA LEU A 730 -7.56 12.04 -15.11
C LEU A 730 -8.78 11.88 -16.03
N ARG A 731 -9.19 10.63 -16.26
CA ARG A 731 -10.35 10.26 -17.09
C ARG A 731 -11.28 9.34 -16.33
N LEU A 732 -12.43 9.88 -15.94
CA LEU A 732 -13.53 9.19 -15.26
C LEU A 732 -14.84 9.29 -16.05
N GLU A 733 -14.81 9.73 -17.32
CA GLU A 733 -16.01 9.91 -18.13
C GLU A 733 -16.82 8.62 -18.34
N LEU A 734 -18.12 8.77 -18.63
CA LEU A 734 -19.00 7.68 -19.01
C LEU A 734 -18.98 6.52 -17.99
N ASN A 735 -19.29 6.89 -16.75
CA ASN A 735 -19.49 6.05 -15.58
C ASN A 735 -20.80 6.45 -14.88
N SER A 736 -21.01 6.02 -13.63
CA SER A 736 -22.16 6.35 -12.79
C SER A 736 -21.78 7.14 -11.53
N PHE A 737 -20.73 7.98 -11.59
CA PHE A 737 -20.33 8.80 -10.44
C PHE A 737 -21.39 9.84 -10.06
N THR A 738 -21.55 10.05 -8.75
CA THR A 738 -22.52 10.96 -8.10
C THR A 738 -21.82 11.92 -7.15
N GLY A 739 -22.58 12.74 -6.41
CA GLY A 739 -22.02 13.72 -5.47
C GLY A 739 -21.58 15.02 -6.15
N GLU A 740 -20.70 15.78 -5.52
CA GLU A 740 -20.12 17.02 -6.06
C GLU A 740 -18.71 16.78 -6.62
N ILE A 741 -18.17 17.76 -7.36
CA ILE A 741 -16.75 17.75 -7.76
C ILE A 741 -15.93 18.27 -6.57
N PRO A 742 -14.96 17.51 -6.01
CA PRO A 742 -14.18 17.97 -4.86
C PRO A 742 -13.30 19.18 -5.18
N VAL A 743 -13.23 20.13 -4.23
CA VAL A 743 -12.34 21.31 -4.33
C VAL A 743 -10.86 20.90 -4.35
N GLU A 744 -10.53 19.76 -3.73
CA GLU A 744 -9.20 19.18 -3.64
C GLU A 744 -8.62 18.79 -5.01
N LEU A 745 -9.45 18.61 -6.05
CA LEU A 745 -8.96 18.40 -7.42
C LEU A 745 -8.15 19.61 -7.93
N GLY A 746 -8.36 20.80 -7.37
CA GLY A 746 -7.54 21.99 -7.65
C GLY A 746 -6.08 21.88 -7.18
N ASN A 747 -5.72 20.88 -6.37
CA ASN A 747 -4.34 20.62 -5.96
C ASN A 747 -3.50 19.92 -7.05
N LEU A 748 -4.14 19.36 -8.08
CA LEU A 748 -3.49 18.57 -9.14
C LEU A 748 -2.80 19.45 -10.19
N THR A 749 -1.96 20.40 -9.78
CA THR A 749 -1.42 21.47 -10.64
C THR A 749 -0.58 21.02 -11.86
N GLN A 750 -0.23 19.74 -11.98
CA GLN A 750 0.41 19.13 -13.15
C GLN A 750 -0.58 18.61 -14.21
N LEU A 751 -1.89 18.65 -13.95
CA LEU A 751 -2.91 18.03 -14.78
C LEU A 751 -3.03 18.72 -16.14
N ILE A 752 -2.99 17.92 -17.20
CA ILE A 752 -3.11 18.31 -18.62
C ILE A 752 -4.51 18.00 -19.15
N LEU A 753 -5.14 16.92 -18.68
CA LEU A 753 -6.48 16.50 -19.07
C LEU A 753 -7.31 16.12 -17.85
N LEU A 754 -8.47 16.76 -17.71
CA LEU A 754 -9.52 16.45 -16.74
C LEU A 754 -10.82 16.14 -17.48
N SER A 755 -11.30 14.90 -17.34
CA SER A 755 -12.53 14.45 -17.97
C SER A 755 -13.41 13.70 -16.96
N LEU A 756 -14.55 14.31 -16.64
CA LEU A 756 -15.60 13.78 -15.75
C LEU A 756 -16.95 13.69 -16.49
N ALA A 757 -16.95 13.85 -17.81
CA ALA A 757 -18.15 13.99 -18.64
C ALA A 757 -19.03 12.72 -18.66
N GLY A 758 -20.34 12.84 -18.79
CA GLY A 758 -21.23 11.67 -18.90
C GLY A 758 -21.33 10.87 -17.59
N ASN A 759 -21.49 11.56 -16.46
CA ASN A 759 -21.75 10.97 -15.14
C ASN A 759 -23.06 11.55 -14.57
N SER A 760 -23.33 11.34 -13.28
CA SER A 760 -24.45 11.93 -12.53
C SER A 760 -23.97 12.91 -11.46
N LEU A 761 -22.89 13.65 -11.74
CA LEU A 761 -22.32 14.65 -10.82
C LEU A 761 -23.23 15.87 -10.68
N THR A 762 -23.25 16.47 -9.50
CA THR A 762 -24.11 17.58 -9.07
C THR A 762 -23.29 18.67 -8.38
N GLY A 763 -23.94 19.67 -7.77
CA GLY A 763 -23.25 20.79 -7.11
C GLY A 763 -22.78 21.86 -8.11
N GLU A 764 -21.84 22.69 -7.69
CA GLU A 764 -21.21 23.74 -8.51
C GLU A 764 -19.90 23.25 -9.14
N ILE A 765 -19.35 23.98 -10.12
CA ILE A 765 -17.98 23.77 -10.59
C ILE A 765 -17.03 24.47 -9.60
N PRO A 766 -16.08 23.78 -8.94
CA PRO A 766 -15.16 24.43 -8.01
C PRO A 766 -14.27 25.47 -8.71
N ARG A 767 -14.16 26.67 -8.13
CA ARG A 767 -13.24 27.72 -8.62
C ARG A 767 -11.77 27.29 -8.55
N GLU A 768 -11.45 26.37 -7.64
CA GLU A 768 -10.13 25.80 -7.42
C GLU A 768 -9.61 25.04 -8.64
N ILE A 769 -10.49 24.61 -9.56
CA ILE A 769 -10.11 24.09 -10.89
C ILE A 769 -9.34 25.14 -11.70
N GLY A 770 -9.55 26.44 -11.46
CA GLY A 770 -8.77 27.54 -12.05
C GLY A 770 -7.29 27.56 -11.65
N ASN A 771 -6.87 26.79 -10.63
CA ASN A 771 -5.47 26.63 -10.25
C ASN A 771 -4.69 25.69 -11.20
N LEU A 772 -5.38 24.91 -12.04
CA LEU A 772 -4.80 23.87 -12.90
C LEU A 772 -4.14 24.47 -14.16
N THR A 773 -3.20 25.39 -14.01
CA THR A 773 -2.66 26.22 -15.11
C THR A 773 -1.99 25.47 -16.28
N GLN A 774 -1.68 24.17 -16.12
CA GLN A 774 -1.18 23.27 -17.18
C GLN A 774 -2.29 22.62 -18.03
N LEU A 775 -3.56 22.77 -17.63
CA LEU A 775 -4.69 22.04 -18.20
C LEU A 775 -4.97 22.47 -19.64
N GLN A 776 -5.02 21.49 -20.54
CA GLN A 776 -5.30 21.65 -21.96
C GLN A 776 -6.72 21.21 -22.33
N TYR A 777 -7.30 20.27 -21.57
CA TYR A 777 -8.62 19.70 -21.83
C TYR A 777 -9.43 19.63 -20.54
N LEU A 778 -10.60 20.28 -20.51
CA LEU A 778 -11.56 20.26 -19.40
C LEU A 778 -12.94 19.87 -19.90
N TRP A 779 -13.36 18.63 -19.60
CA TRP A 779 -14.62 18.05 -20.07
C TRP A 779 -15.49 17.62 -18.88
N LEU A 780 -16.49 18.45 -18.55
CA LEU A 780 -17.44 18.22 -17.45
C LEU A 780 -18.91 18.08 -17.96
N GLY A 781 -19.10 18.09 -19.27
CA GLY A 781 -20.43 18.04 -19.89
C GLY A 781 -21.19 16.73 -19.72
N VAL A 782 -22.50 16.76 -19.87
CA VAL A 782 -23.43 15.62 -19.67
C VAL A 782 -23.35 15.15 -18.21
N ASN A 783 -23.75 16.04 -17.30
CA ASN A 783 -23.85 15.83 -15.86
C ASN A 783 -25.07 16.63 -15.33
N GLY A 784 -25.26 16.69 -14.01
CA GLY A 784 -26.24 17.52 -13.32
C GLY A 784 -25.63 18.76 -12.65
N LEU A 785 -24.49 19.28 -13.14
CA LEU A 785 -23.80 20.43 -12.54
C LEU A 785 -24.66 21.70 -12.64
N SER A 786 -24.55 22.56 -11.64
CA SER A 786 -25.40 23.74 -11.40
C SER A 786 -24.55 24.94 -10.94
N GLY A 787 -25.19 26.03 -10.51
CA GLY A 787 -24.49 27.28 -10.17
C GLY A 787 -24.04 28.06 -11.40
N GLU A 788 -23.08 28.98 -11.23
CA GLU A 788 -22.50 29.77 -12.31
C GLU A 788 -21.21 29.13 -12.86
N ILE A 789 -20.77 29.54 -14.05
CA ILE A 789 -19.43 29.16 -14.55
C ILE A 789 -18.39 30.03 -13.81
N PRO A 790 -17.39 29.46 -13.10
CA PRO A 790 -16.41 30.27 -12.38
C PRO A 790 -15.52 31.09 -13.33
N GLY A 791 -15.36 32.38 -13.04
CA GLY A 791 -14.46 33.27 -13.79
C GLY A 791 -12.99 32.84 -13.68
N GLU A 792 -12.63 32.16 -12.58
CA GLU A 792 -11.30 31.58 -12.35
C GLU A 792 -10.88 30.54 -13.42
N LEU A 793 -11.83 29.96 -14.17
CA LEU A 793 -11.50 29.12 -15.33
C LEU A 793 -10.74 29.91 -16.43
N GLY A 794 -10.85 31.24 -16.45
CA GLY A 794 -10.06 32.12 -17.31
C GLY A 794 -8.55 32.12 -17.02
N ASN A 795 -8.10 31.58 -15.87
CA ASN A 795 -6.68 31.45 -15.53
C ASN A 795 -5.98 30.30 -16.29
N LEU A 796 -6.74 29.41 -16.94
CA LEU A 796 -6.25 28.19 -17.59
C LEU A 796 -5.60 28.49 -18.95
N SER A 797 -4.51 29.27 -18.96
CA SER A 797 -3.89 29.82 -20.17
C SER A 797 -3.47 28.81 -21.25
N GLN A 798 -3.31 27.52 -20.90
CA GLN A 798 -2.99 26.42 -21.82
C GLN A 798 -4.22 25.69 -22.39
N LEU A 799 -5.43 26.06 -21.96
CA LEU A 799 -6.66 25.34 -22.28
C LEU A 799 -7.00 25.42 -23.78
N GLN A 800 -7.12 24.26 -24.42
CA GLN A 800 -7.44 24.09 -25.83
C GLN A 800 -8.91 23.68 -26.03
N SER A 801 -9.49 22.97 -25.07
CA SER A 801 -10.90 22.55 -25.12
C SER A 801 -11.59 22.66 -23.77
N LEU A 802 -12.70 23.42 -23.74
CA LEU A 802 -13.63 23.52 -22.62
C LEU A 802 -15.00 22.99 -23.05
N SER A 803 -15.51 21.96 -22.36
CA SER A 803 -16.82 21.39 -22.65
C SER A 803 -17.65 21.19 -21.37
N LEU A 804 -18.60 22.11 -21.16
CA LEU A 804 -19.59 22.10 -20.07
C LEU A 804 -21.01 21.80 -20.56
N ARG A 805 -21.16 21.39 -21.83
CA ARG A 805 -22.44 21.09 -22.51
C ARG A 805 -23.37 20.18 -21.68
N GLY A 806 -24.69 20.33 -21.79
CA GLY A 806 -25.62 19.36 -21.20
C GLY A 806 -25.51 19.27 -19.68
N ASN A 807 -25.64 20.40 -19.00
CA ASN A 807 -25.68 20.53 -17.54
C ASN A 807 -26.87 21.45 -17.16
N SER A 808 -26.98 21.81 -15.88
CA SER A 808 -27.95 22.77 -15.35
C SER A 808 -27.29 24.10 -14.95
N LEU A 809 -26.21 24.50 -15.63
CA LEU A 809 -25.47 25.73 -15.32
C LEU A 809 -26.32 26.98 -15.60
N THR A 810 -26.16 27.99 -14.77
CA THR A 810 -26.92 29.25 -14.74
C THR A 810 -25.97 30.46 -14.74
N GLY A 811 -26.50 31.67 -14.59
CA GLY A 811 -25.71 32.91 -14.63
C GLY A 811 -25.20 33.25 -16.03
N GLY A 812 -24.27 34.20 -16.10
CA GLY A 812 -23.64 34.66 -17.34
C GLY A 812 -22.56 33.73 -17.87
N VAL A 813 -22.19 33.90 -19.15
CA VAL A 813 -20.88 33.43 -19.63
C VAL A 813 -19.83 34.42 -19.09
N PRO A 814 -18.77 33.98 -18.36
CA PRO A 814 -17.78 34.91 -17.81
C PRO A 814 -16.91 35.54 -18.89
N GLY A 815 -16.65 36.85 -18.79
CA GLY A 815 -15.75 37.56 -19.70
C GLY A 815 -14.29 37.11 -19.57
N GLU A 816 -13.91 36.62 -18.40
CA GLU A 816 -12.61 36.04 -18.07
C GLU A 816 -12.24 34.85 -18.98
N LEU A 817 -13.22 34.13 -19.53
CA LEU A 817 -12.96 33.08 -20.52
C LEU A 817 -12.29 33.62 -21.80
N GLY A 818 -12.41 34.92 -22.10
CA GLY A 818 -11.68 35.58 -23.18
C GLY A 818 -10.16 35.61 -23.01
N ASN A 819 -9.63 35.30 -21.82
CA ASN A 819 -8.18 35.21 -21.57
C ASN A 819 -7.56 33.90 -22.12
N LEU A 820 -8.37 32.92 -22.52
CA LEU A 820 -7.95 31.58 -22.93
C LEU A 820 -7.39 31.54 -24.36
N SER A 821 -6.26 32.23 -24.59
CA SER A 821 -5.67 32.45 -25.93
C SER A 821 -5.33 31.19 -26.77
N GLN A 822 -5.29 30.01 -26.15
CA GLN A 822 -5.07 28.72 -26.82
C GLN A 822 -6.37 27.94 -27.11
N LEU A 823 -7.53 28.47 -26.70
CA LEU A 823 -8.80 27.77 -26.77
C LEU A 823 -9.26 27.62 -28.22
N ARG A 824 -9.43 26.37 -28.64
CA ARG A 824 -9.94 25.97 -29.96
C ARG A 824 -11.42 25.63 -29.94
N LEU A 825 -11.93 25.22 -28.79
CA LEU A 825 -13.28 24.69 -28.69
C LEU A 825 -13.93 25.06 -27.35
N LEU A 826 -15.02 25.82 -27.43
CA LEU A 826 -15.86 26.20 -26.29
C LEU A 826 -17.28 25.65 -26.48
N ARG A 827 -17.67 24.69 -25.63
CA ARG A 827 -19.00 24.05 -25.66
C ARG A 827 -19.76 24.28 -24.37
N LEU A 828 -20.74 25.18 -24.42
CA LEU A 828 -21.65 25.52 -23.32
C LEU A 828 -23.12 25.19 -23.62
N PHE A 829 -23.40 24.57 -24.78
CA PHE A 829 -24.75 24.29 -25.26
C PHE A 829 -25.57 23.36 -24.35
N ASN A 830 -26.90 23.45 -24.40
CA ASN A 830 -27.84 22.74 -23.53
C ASN A 830 -27.55 22.98 -22.04
N ASN A 831 -27.71 24.22 -21.60
CA ASN A 831 -27.63 24.65 -20.20
C ASN A 831 -28.76 25.67 -19.91
N SER A 832 -28.74 26.33 -18.75
CA SER A 832 -29.65 27.42 -18.37
C SER A 832 -28.94 28.78 -18.25
N LEU A 833 -27.87 28.99 -19.05
CA LEU A 833 -27.09 30.24 -19.05
C LEU A 833 -27.94 31.41 -19.54
N SER A 834 -27.72 32.60 -18.98
CA SER A 834 -28.49 33.81 -19.22
C SER A 834 -27.59 35.05 -19.34
N GLY A 835 -28.17 36.24 -19.50
CA GLY A 835 -27.38 37.46 -19.75
C GLY A 835 -26.86 37.55 -21.18
N GLU A 836 -25.86 38.41 -21.42
CA GLU A 836 -25.32 38.67 -22.77
C GLU A 836 -24.07 37.83 -23.05
N ILE A 837 -23.69 37.70 -24.32
CA ILE A 837 -22.37 37.14 -24.68
C ILE A 837 -21.30 38.22 -24.41
N PRO A 838 -20.24 37.95 -23.63
CA PRO A 838 -19.15 38.91 -23.43
C PRO A 838 -18.39 39.21 -24.73
N GLY A 839 -18.10 40.49 -24.99
CA GLY A 839 -17.26 40.91 -26.11
C GLY A 839 -15.83 40.37 -26.02
N GLU A 840 -15.37 40.10 -24.80
CA GLU A 840 -14.06 39.51 -24.47
C GLU A 840 -13.84 38.15 -25.14
N LEU A 841 -14.90 37.39 -25.45
CA LEU A 841 -14.78 36.13 -26.19
C LEU A 841 -14.19 36.34 -27.60
N GLY A 842 -14.28 37.54 -28.17
CA GLY A 842 -13.63 37.92 -29.43
C GLY A 842 -12.09 37.93 -29.37
N ASN A 843 -11.48 37.82 -28.19
CA ASN A 843 -10.03 37.70 -28.01
C ASN A 843 -9.49 36.28 -28.31
N LEU A 844 -10.38 35.28 -28.45
CA LEU A 844 -10.04 33.86 -28.62
C LEU A 844 -9.56 33.53 -30.04
N SER A 845 -8.43 34.10 -30.45
CA SER A 845 -7.90 34.06 -31.82
C SER A 845 -7.61 32.66 -32.42
N GLN A 846 -7.63 31.60 -31.61
CA GLN A 846 -7.49 30.19 -32.03
C GLN A 846 -8.81 29.41 -32.05
N LEU A 847 -9.95 30.05 -31.75
CA LEU A 847 -11.23 29.36 -31.59
C LEU A 847 -11.73 28.83 -32.93
N GLU A 848 -11.83 27.50 -33.04
CA GLU A 848 -12.37 26.77 -34.18
C GLU A 848 -13.88 26.51 -34.02
N GLY A 849 -14.38 26.39 -32.79
CA GLY A 849 -15.80 26.14 -32.52
C GLY A 849 -16.35 26.83 -31.26
N LEU A 850 -17.47 27.53 -31.42
CA LEU A 850 -18.24 28.18 -30.36
C LEU A 850 -19.68 27.62 -30.36
N GLU A 851 -20.00 26.79 -29.36
CA GLU A 851 -21.29 26.10 -29.23
C GLU A 851 -22.05 26.61 -27.98
N LEU A 852 -23.00 27.54 -28.18
CA LEU A 852 -23.80 28.20 -27.12
C LEU A 852 -25.31 27.88 -27.20
N ASN A 853 -25.74 27.08 -28.18
CA ASN A 853 -27.15 26.81 -28.46
C ASN A 853 -27.91 26.12 -27.30
N GLY A 854 -29.22 26.26 -27.23
CA GLY A 854 -30.02 25.63 -26.18
C GLY A 854 -29.73 26.21 -24.79
N ASN A 855 -29.84 27.53 -24.66
CA ASN A 855 -29.63 28.28 -23.43
C ASN A 855 -30.70 29.39 -23.31
N SER A 856 -30.59 30.27 -22.32
CA SER A 856 -31.44 31.45 -22.12
C SER A 856 -30.67 32.77 -22.31
N LEU A 857 -29.63 32.77 -23.16
CA LEU A 857 -28.80 33.95 -23.43
C LEU A 857 -29.61 35.01 -24.21
N THR A 858 -29.32 36.28 -23.93
CA THR A 858 -30.07 37.46 -24.35
C THR A 858 -29.16 38.52 -24.99
N GLY A 859 -29.73 39.63 -25.44
CA GLY A 859 -28.98 40.75 -26.01
C GLY A 859 -28.64 40.57 -27.50
N GLU A 860 -27.82 41.48 -28.01
CA GLU A 860 -27.28 41.42 -29.38
C GLU A 860 -26.05 40.52 -29.46
N ILE A 861 -25.73 40.04 -30.66
CA ILE A 861 -24.51 39.26 -30.89
C ILE A 861 -23.31 40.24 -30.96
N PRO A 862 -22.26 40.10 -30.11
CA PRO A 862 -21.15 41.04 -30.06
C PRO A 862 -20.38 41.13 -31.37
N HIS A 863 -20.06 42.36 -31.79
CA HIS A 863 -19.32 42.59 -33.02
C HIS A 863 -17.88 42.06 -32.96
N GLU A 864 -17.34 41.89 -31.76
CA GLU A 864 -16.04 41.33 -31.43
C GLU A 864 -15.88 39.87 -31.90
N LEU A 865 -16.97 39.08 -31.98
CA LEU A 865 -16.93 37.70 -32.48
C LEU A 865 -16.45 37.63 -33.95
N GLY A 866 -16.56 38.72 -34.71
CA GLY A 866 -15.97 38.83 -36.04
C GLY A 866 -14.44 38.88 -36.08
N ASN A 867 -13.75 38.91 -34.92
CA ASN A 867 -12.29 38.81 -34.85
C ASN A 867 -11.78 37.36 -34.77
N LEU A 868 -12.67 36.37 -34.62
CA LEU A 868 -12.37 34.95 -34.46
C LEU A 868 -12.01 34.28 -35.79
N SER A 869 -10.92 34.70 -36.42
CA SER A 869 -10.57 34.34 -37.82
C SER A 869 -10.41 32.83 -38.11
N GLN A 870 -10.25 31.99 -37.09
CA GLN A 870 -10.17 30.52 -37.23
C GLN A 870 -11.52 29.80 -37.04
N LEU A 871 -12.61 30.53 -36.78
CA LEU A 871 -13.90 29.97 -36.40
C LEU A 871 -14.57 29.22 -37.56
N ARG A 872 -14.80 27.93 -37.36
CA ARG A 872 -15.44 27.00 -38.30
C ARG A 872 -16.88 26.70 -37.92
N GLY A 873 -17.22 26.75 -36.63
CA GLY A 873 -18.58 26.51 -36.14
C GLY A 873 -19.04 27.59 -35.15
N LEU A 874 -20.18 28.22 -35.44
CA LEU A 874 -20.84 29.17 -34.54
C LEU A 874 -22.30 28.73 -34.35
N TYR A 875 -22.63 28.25 -33.15
CA TYR A 875 -23.96 27.71 -32.85
C TYR A 875 -24.63 28.53 -31.74
N LEU A 876 -25.62 29.32 -32.13
CA LEU A 876 -26.32 30.32 -31.29
C LEU A 876 -27.83 30.08 -31.20
N ALA A 877 -28.39 29.17 -31.99
CA ALA A 877 -29.83 28.87 -32.02
C ALA A 877 -30.38 28.41 -30.65
N ASP A 878 -31.70 28.43 -30.49
CA ASP A 878 -32.39 28.05 -29.23
C ASP A 878 -31.88 28.88 -28.03
N ASN A 879 -31.93 30.20 -28.18
CA ASN A 879 -31.62 31.22 -27.15
C ASN A 879 -32.67 32.34 -27.20
N ALA A 880 -32.51 33.38 -26.38
CA ALA A 880 -33.35 34.58 -26.35
C ALA A 880 -32.64 35.82 -26.95
N PHE A 881 -31.72 35.62 -27.90
CA PHE A 881 -31.04 36.71 -28.61
C PHE A 881 -31.99 37.58 -29.43
N THR A 882 -31.59 38.85 -29.61
CA THR A 882 -32.34 39.90 -30.29
C THR A 882 -31.47 40.64 -31.31
N GLY A 883 -32.10 41.37 -32.23
CA GLY A 883 -31.40 42.28 -33.15
C GLY A 883 -30.85 41.56 -34.39
N ARG A 884 -29.72 42.04 -34.90
CA ARG A 884 -29.16 41.60 -36.19
C ARG A 884 -27.79 40.96 -36.02
N LEU A 885 -27.51 39.94 -36.82
CA LEU A 885 -26.14 39.42 -36.95
C LEU A 885 -25.18 40.57 -37.39
N PRO A 886 -24.10 40.86 -36.63
CA PRO A 886 -23.25 42.00 -36.93
C PRO A 886 -22.41 41.75 -38.18
N ARG A 887 -22.25 42.79 -39.01
CA ARG A 887 -21.46 42.74 -40.27
C ARG A 887 -20.00 42.35 -40.06
N SER A 888 -19.47 42.44 -38.85
CA SER A 888 -18.13 41.94 -38.52
C SER A 888 -17.99 40.43 -38.71
N LEU A 889 -19.07 39.64 -38.62
CA LEU A 889 -19.04 38.20 -38.90
C LEU A 889 -18.67 37.88 -40.36
N MET A 890 -18.87 38.82 -41.31
CA MET A 890 -18.43 38.65 -42.70
C MET A 890 -16.89 38.55 -42.85
N LYS A 891 -16.12 38.85 -41.80
CA LYS A 891 -14.67 38.59 -41.73
C LYS A 891 -14.34 37.09 -41.57
N LEU A 892 -15.30 36.27 -41.14
CA LEU A 892 -15.13 34.84 -40.88
C LEU A 892 -15.23 34.09 -42.21
N THR A 893 -14.09 33.94 -42.91
CA THR A 893 -14.01 33.29 -44.24
C THR A 893 -14.02 31.77 -44.18
N ASP A 894 -13.58 31.20 -43.05
CA ASP A 894 -13.40 29.76 -42.88
C ASP A 894 -14.61 29.11 -42.14
N LEU A 895 -15.70 29.88 -41.97
CA LEU A 895 -16.90 29.46 -41.26
C LEU A 895 -17.66 28.39 -42.05
N PHE A 896 -17.74 27.19 -41.50
CA PHE A 896 -18.38 26.02 -42.10
C PHE A 896 -19.83 25.87 -41.66
N ALA A 897 -20.12 26.16 -40.39
CA ALA A 897 -21.45 26.04 -39.80
C ALA A 897 -21.85 27.29 -39.00
N LEU A 898 -23.06 27.78 -39.24
CA LEU A 898 -23.68 28.90 -38.52
C LEU A 898 -25.14 28.57 -38.19
N THR A 899 -25.46 28.37 -36.90
CA THR A 899 -26.85 28.34 -36.44
C THR A 899 -27.15 29.56 -35.60
N PHE A 900 -28.31 30.17 -35.79
CA PHE A 900 -28.73 31.35 -35.06
C PHE A 900 -30.26 31.44 -35.04
N GLY A 901 -30.79 32.04 -33.98
CA GLY A 901 -32.21 32.22 -33.78
C GLY A 901 -32.50 32.60 -32.34
N GLY A 902 -33.62 33.27 -32.13
CA GLY A 902 -34.08 33.69 -30.82
C GLY A 902 -35.46 34.30 -30.92
N GLN A 903 -35.83 35.18 -29.98
CA GLN A 903 -37.09 35.92 -30.04
C GLN A 903 -37.14 36.82 -31.28
N ASP A 904 -36.06 37.59 -31.53
CA ASP A 904 -35.98 38.56 -32.62
C ASP A 904 -34.61 38.58 -33.35
N LEU A 905 -33.71 37.62 -33.10
CA LEU A 905 -32.41 37.56 -33.79
C LEU A 905 -32.57 37.12 -35.25
N CYS A 906 -32.15 37.96 -36.20
CA CYS A 906 -32.23 37.68 -37.63
C CYS A 906 -30.98 38.09 -38.43
N ALA A 907 -30.85 37.53 -39.64
CA ALA A 907 -29.78 37.88 -40.57
C ALA A 907 -30.15 39.08 -41.47
N PRO A 908 -29.28 40.10 -41.61
CA PRO A 908 -29.47 41.20 -42.55
C PRO A 908 -29.81 40.73 -43.98
N GLY A 909 -30.86 41.30 -44.56
CA GLY A 909 -31.36 40.93 -45.90
C GLY A 909 -30.58 41.52 -47.08
N ASP A 910 -29.47 42.23 -46.86
CA ASP A 910 -28.71 42.85 -47.95
C ASP A 910 -27.87 41.84 -48.75
N ASP A 911 -27.74 42.08 -50.06
CA ASP A 911 -27.09 41.15 -51.01
C ASP A 911 -25.70 40.71 -50.55
N ALA A 912 -24.90 41.60 -49.97
CA ALA A 912 -23.54 41.29 -49.56
C ALA A 912 -23.51 40.34 -48.35
N PHE A 913 -24.40 40.55 -47.36
CA PHE A 913 -24.55 39.65 -46.22
C PHE A 913 -25.16 38.30 -46.63
N GLN A 914 -26.15 38.30 -47.51
CA GLN A 914 -26.77 37.08 -48.04
C GLN A 914 -25.80 36.26 -48.90
N MET A 915 -24.95 36.90 -49.70
CA MET A 915 -23.85 36.23 -50.41
C MET A 915 -22.87 35.57 -49.44
N TRP A 916 -22.46 36.25 -48.36
CA TRP A 916 -21.60 35.64 -47.34
C TRP A 916 -22.27 34.44 -46.67
N LEU A 917 -23.55 34.55 -46.26
CA LEU A 917 -24.29 33.41 -45.72
C LEU A 917 -24.34 32.22 -46.69
N SER A 918 -24.58 32.47 -47.98
CA SER A 918 -24.63 31.42 -49.00
C SER A 918 -23.28 30.71 -49.25
N SER A 919 -22.17 31.28 -48.75
CA SER A 919 -20.84 30.66 -48.84
C SER A 919 -20.54 29.67 -47.69
N ILE A 920 -21.29 29.75 -46.59
CA ILE A 920 -21.18 28.85 -45.43
C ILE A 920 -21.88 27.52 -45.76
N HIS A 921 -21.24 26.39 -45.45
CA HIS A 921 -21.74 25.07 -45.85
C HIS A 921 -23.07 24.68 -45.16
N TYR A 922 -23.22 25.03 -43.88
CA TYR A 922 -24.42 24.76 -43.10
C TYR A 922 -24.91 26.03 -42.41
N VAL A 923 -26.07 26.55 -42.83
CA VAL A 923 -26.72 27.72 -42.22
C VAL A 923 -28.13 27.35 -41.78
N ASN A 924 -28.48 27.70 -40.54
CA ASN A 924 -29.85 27.58 -40.04
C ASN A 924 -30.20 28.80 -39.16
N GLY A 925 -31.13 29.63 -39.64
CA GLY A 925 -31.65 30.79 -38.91
C GLY A 925 -32.51 31.70 -39.80
N PRO A 926 -33.31 32.62 -39.21
CA PRO A 926 -34.24 33.45 -39.95
C PRO A 926 -33.55 34.65 -40.63
N ILE A 927 -33.93 34.95 -41.87
CA ILE A 927 -33.60 36.23 -42.51
C ILE A 927 -34.56 37.30 -41.96
N CYS A 928 -34.07 38.52 -41.71
CA CYS A 928 -34.91 39.60 -41.23
C CYS A 928 -36.07 39.87 -42.20
N SER A 929 -37.31 39.86 -41.70
CA SER A 929 -38.48 40.24 -42.48
C SER A 929 -38.45 41.73 -42.76
N GLY A 930 -38.12 42.11 -44.00
CA GLY A 930 -38.13 43.51 -44.41
C GLY A 930 -39.51 44.16 -44.29
N VAL A 931 -39.52 45.50 -44.22
CA VAL A 931 -40.74 46.30 -44.35
C VAL A 931 -41.49 45.91 -45.62
N HIS A 932 -42.82 45.77 -45.55
CA HIS A 932 -43.65 45.40 -46.71
C HIS A 932 -45.03 46.07 -46.66
N PHE A 933 -45.51 46.62 -47.78
CA PHE A 933 -46.88 47.10 -47.94
C PHE A 933 -47.82 45.99 -48.40
N ALA A 934 -48.86 45.67 -47.63
CA ALA A 934 -49.82 44.61 -48.00
C ALA A 934 -50.79 45.02 -49.13
N ASP A 935 -51.06 46.32 -49.27
CA ASP A 935 -52.02 46.91 -50.22
C ASP A 935 -51.32 47.87 -51.20
N SER A 936 -51.89 48.03 -52.40
CA SER A 936 -51.45 49.02 -53.39
C SER A 936 -52.24 50.32 -53.33
N VAL A 937 -51.66 51.41 -53.85
CA VAL A 937 -52.33 52.72 -53.97
C VAL A 937 -52.70 52.97 -55.44
N ALA A 938 -53.94 53.39 -55.68
CA ALA A 938 -54.40 53.81 -57.00
C ALA A 938 -54.02 55.27 -57.30
N ASP A 939 -53.94 55.62 -58.58
CA ASP A 939 -53.70 57.00 -59.03
C ASP A 939 -54.76 57.99 -58.46
N LEU A 940 -54.30 59.17 -58.02
CA LEU A 940 -55.13 60.17 -57.33
C LEU A 940 -55.28 61.46 -58.17
N SER A 941 -56.52 61.76 -58.57
CA SER A 941 -56.84 62.99 -59.33
C SER A 941 -57.67 63.97 -58.50
N PHE A 942 -57.14 65.17 -58.22
CA PHE A 942 -57.81 66.18 -57.41
C PHE A 942 -58.25 67.41 -58.22
N PRO A 943 -59.48 67.94 -58.05
CA PRO A 943 -59.91 69.16 -58.71
C PRO A 943 -59.26 70.41 -58.09
N ARG A 944 -58.73 71.30 -58.93
CA ARG A 944 -58.19 72.59 -58.49
C ARG A 944 -59.24 73.43 -57.73
N ALA A 945 -58.80 74.05 -56.64
CA ALA A 945 -59.56 74.98 -55.79
C ALA A 945 -60.76 74.36 -55.05
N GLN A 946 -60.77 73.05 -54.81
CA GLN A 946 -61.67 72.38 -53.88
C GLN A 946 -60.86 71.64 -52.80
N PRO A 947 -61.27 71.67 -51.51
CA PRO A 947 -60.57 70.94 -50.47
C PRO A 947 -60.74 69.44 -50.70
N ILE A 948 -59.65 68.67 -50.60
CA ILE A 948 -59.70 67.23 -50.80
C ILE A 948 -60.28 66.54 -49.56
N VAL A 949 -61.02 65.46 -49.77
CA VAL A 949 -61.33 64.51 -48.69
C VAL A 949 -60.01 63.86 -48.26
N PRO A 950 -59.67 63.81 -46.96
CA PRO A 950 -58.43 63.19 -46.48
C PRO A 950 -58.26 61.75 -46.99
N VAL A 951 -57.10 61.44 -47.56
CA VAL A 951 -56.76 60.11 -48.07
C VAL A 951 -55.69 59.49 -47.19
N VAL A 952 -56.03 58.44 -46.45
CA VAL A 952 -55.07 57.65 -45.66
C VAL A 952 -54.36 56.67 -46.59
N LEU A 953 -53.03 56.72 -46.63
CA LEU A 953 -52.21 55.77 -47.37
C LEU A 953 -51.96 54.48 -46.56
N PRO A 954 -51.70 53.34 -47.22
CA PRO A 954 -51.49 52.05 -46.54
C PRO A 954 -50.42 52.08 -45.45
N GLU A 955 -50.59 51.19 -44.47
CA GLU A 955 -49.60 50.88 -43.45
C GLU A 955 -48.67 49.77 -43.96
N ALA A 956 -47.39 49.86 -43.62
CA ALA A 956 -46.43 48.78 -43.86
C ALA A 956 -46.25 47.95 -42.59
N THR A 957 -46.01 46.65 -42.75
CA THR A 957 -45.60 45.75 -41.67
C THR A 957 -44.07 45.69 -41.62
N GLY A 958 -43.47 45.79 -40.43
CA GLY A 958 -42.01 45.79 -40.24
C GLY A 958 -41.64 46.10 -38.78
N ALA A 959 -40.34 46.24 -38.48
CA ALA A 959 -39.87 46.57 -37.13
C ALA A 959 -40.29 47.99 -36.71
N SER A 960 -40.69 48.17 -35.44
CA SER A 960 -41.15 49.47 -34.93
C SER A 960 -39.99 50.29 -34.33
N PRO A 961 -39.94 51.63 -34.51
CA PRO A 961 -40.86 52.47 -35.27
C PRO A 961 -40.63 52.45 -36.80
N ILE A 962 -41.72 52.51 -37.57
CA ILE A 962 -41.71 52.69 -39.03
C ILE A 962 -41.96 54.17 -39.38
N ASN A 963 -41.07 54.74 -40.18
CA ASN A 963 -41.12 56.12 -40.68
C ASN A 963 -41.62 56.16 -42.13
N TYR A 964 -42.45 57.15 -42.47
CA TYR A 964 -43.13 57.25 -43.77
C TYR A 964 -42.79 58.54 -44.50
N THR A 965 -42.43 58.42 -45.79
CA THR A 965 -42.03 59.55 -46.63
C THR A 965 -42.73 59.51 -47.99
N LEU A 966 -42.97 60.67 -48.59
CA LEU A 966 -43.62 60.83 -49.88
C LEU A 966 -42.81 61.81 -50.74
N THR A 967 -42.35 61.38 -51.92
CA THR A 967 -41.52 62.19 -52.82
C THR A 967 -41.99 62.05 -54.27
N PRO A 968 -41.83 63.07 -55.15
CA PRO A 968 -41.25 64.40 -54.93
C PRO A 968 -42.18 65.31 -54.09
N ALA A 969 -41.90 66.63 -54.03
CA ALA A 969 -42.75 67.58 -53.31
C ALA A 969 -44.17 67.65 -53.92
N LEU A 970 -45.18 67.70 -53.05
CA LEU A 970 -46.59 67.72 -53.45
C LEU A 970 -47.00 69.00 -54.20
N PRO A 971 -48.04 68.95 -55.06
CA PRO A 971 -48.63 70.13 -55.69
C PRO A 971 -49.05 71.19 -54.68
N THR A 972 -48.84 72.47 -55.01
CA THR A 972 -49.06 73.61 -54.10
C THR A 972 -50.47 73.62 -53.51
N GLY A 973 -50.54 73.42 -52.19
CA GLY A 973 -51.78 73.39 -51.42
C GLY A 973 -52.16 72.00 -50.89
N LEU A 974 -51.46 70.94 -51.30
CA LEU A 974 -51.54 69.61 -50.67
C LEU A 974 -50.42 69.42 -49.63
N ALA A 975 -50.70 68.63 -48.60
CA ALA A 975 -49.78 68.27 -47.54
C ALA A 975 -49.94 66.79 -47.16
N PHE A 976 -48.84 66.17 -46.70
CA PHE A 976 -48.81 64.80 -46.20
C PHE A 976 -48.43 64.80 -44.72
N ASP A 977 -49.31 64.28 -43.88
CA ASP A 977 -49.05 64.02 -42.46
C ASP A 977 -48.39 62.64 -42.33
N GLN A 978 -47.12 62.61 -41.93
CA GLN A 978 -46.33 61.39 -41.80
C GLN A 978 -46.79 60.51 -40.63
N ALA A 979 -47.27 61.11 -39.53
CA ALA A 979 -47.68 60.37 -38.34
C ALA A 979 -49.01 59.66 -38.55
N ASN A 980 -49.94 60.30 -39.26
CA ASN A 980 -51.26 59.75 -39.58
C ASN A 980 -51.33 59.15 -41.01
N ARG A 981 -50.22 59.09 -41.75
CA ARG A 981 -50.13 58.63 -43.15
C ARG A 981 -51.16 59.25 -44.10
N THR A 982 -51.56 60.50 -43.87
CA THR A 982 -52.75 61.09 -44.51
C THR A 982 -52.40 62.26 -45.43
N LEU A 983 -52.88 62.21 -46.68
CA LEU A 983 -52.89 63.32 -47.63
C LEU A 983 -54.10 64.23 -47.38
N THR A 984 -53.86 65.54 -47.24
CA THR A 984 -54.89 66.58 -47.04
C THR A 984 -54.57 67.86 -47.82
N GLY A 985 -55.53 68.79 -47.91
CA GLY A 985 -55.27 70.15 -48.38
C GLY A 985 -56.27 70.71 -49.40
N LEU A 986 -55.89 71.83 -50.02
CA LEU A 986 -56.64 72.60 -51.02
C LEU A 986 -55.70 72.90 -52.21
N PRO A 987 -55.64 72.04 -53.25
CA PRO A 987 -54.72 72.23 -54.36
C PRO A 987 -55.06 73.49 -55.18
N THR A 988 -54.09 74.40 -55.33
CA THR A 988 -54.31 75.75 -55.89
C THR A 988 -53.83 75.91 -57.33
N VAL A 989 -53.05 74.97 -57.85
CA VAL A 989 -52.38 75.01 -59.17
C VAL A 989 -52.68 73.72 -59.93
N VAL A 990 -52.98 73.82 -61.23
CA VAL A 990 -53.14 72.65 -62.11
C VAL A 990 -51.77 71.99 -62.31
N THR A 991 -51.65 70.69 -62.05
CA THR A 991 -50.42 69.92 -62.26
C THR A 991 -50.74 68.62 -62.99
N PRO A 992 -49.97 68.25 -64.04
CA PRO A 992 -50.16 66.98 -64.74
C PRO A 992 -49.87 65.78 -63.82
N ALA A 993 -50.36 64.60 -64.19
CA ALA A 993 -50.08 63.34 -63.52
C ALA A 993 -48.56 63.14 -63.33
N THR A 994 -48.14 63.29 -62.08
CA THR A 994 -46.74 63.21 -61.66
C THR A 994 -46.60 61.97 -60.78
N HIS A 995 -45.56 61.16 -60.99
CA HIS A 995 -45.33 59.96 -60.19
C HIS A 995 -44.80 60.34 -58.81
N PHE A 996 -45.40 59.76 -57.77
CA PHE A 996 -44.97 59.84 -56.38
C PHE A 996 -44.58 58.46 -55.87
N THR A 997 -43.51 58.43 -55.08
CA THR A 997 -43.03 57.26 -54.35
C THR A 997 -43.36 57.47 -52.87
N TYR A 998 -44.20 56.59 -52.34
CA TYR A 998 -44.54 56.52 -50.92
C TYR A 998 -43.72 55.41 -50.28
N LYS A 999 -42.74 55.78 -49.44
CA LYS A 999 -41.74 54.87 -48.88
C LYS A 999 -41.89 54.76 -47.37
N ALA A 1000 -42.02 53.53 -46.88
CA ALA A 1000 -41.87 53.17 -45.47
C ALA A 1000 -40.41 52.77 -45.20
N THR A 1001 -39.89 53.06 -44.02
CA THR A 1001 -38.55 52.66 -43.57
C THR A 1001 -38.57 52.43 -42.07
N ASP A 1002 -38.17 51.25 -41.61
CA ASP A 1002 -38.10 50.93 -40.19
C ASP A 1002 -36.84 51.47 -39.52
N ALA A 1003 -36.75 51.26 -38.20
CA ALA A 1003 -35.59 51.65 -37.39
C ALA A 1003 -34.28 50.95 -37.81
N ASP A 1004 -34.35 49.86 -38.55
CA ASP A 1004 -33.19 49.07 -38.98
C ASP A 1004 -32.69 49.42 -40.41
N GLY A 1005 -33.40 50.32 -41.08
CA GLY A 1005 -33.08 50.84 -42.41
C GLY A 1005 -33.66 50.04 -43.57
N SER A 1006 -34.41 48.97 -43.29
CA SER A 1006 -35.17 48.23 -44.30
C SER A 1006 -36.32 49.10 -44.82
N ALA A 1007 -36.64 48.98 -46.10
CA ALA A 1007 -37.64 49.84 -46.71
C ALA A 1007 -38.36 49.20 -47.89
N ASP A 1008 -39.63 49.54 -48.02
CA ASP A 1008 -40.47 49.23 -49.17
C ASP A 1008 -41.16 50.53 -49.65
N SER A 1009 -41.63 50.54 -50.90
CA SER A 1009 -42.24 51.72 -51.49
C SER A 1009 -43.30 51.42 -52.54
N LEU A 1010 -44.47 52.05 -52.38
CA LEU A 1010 -45.52 52.09 -53.39
C LEU A 1010 -45.30 53.26 -54.34
N SER A 1011 -45.69 53.09 -55.62
CA SER A 1011 -45.66 54.15 -56.63
C SER A 1011 -47.04 54.34 -57.23
N PHE A 1012 -47.48 55.59 -57.30
CA PHE A 1012 -48.77 56.01 -57.89
C PHE A 1012 -48.61 57.44 -58.41
N THR A 1013 -49.53 57.90 -59.27
CA THR A 1013 -49.53 59.30 -59.75
C THR A 1013 -50.49 60.18 -58.96
N ILE A 1014 -50.13 61.46 -58.82
CA ILE A 1014 -51.04 62.51 -58.38
C ILE A 1014 -51.15 63.56 -59.49
N GLU A 1015 -52.38 63.90 -59.88
CA GLU A 1015 -52.67 65.05 -60.73
C GLU A 1015 -53.61 66.05 -60.05
N VAL A 1016 -53.48 67.32 -60.43
CA VAL A 1016 -54.46 68.35 -60.10
C VAL A 1016 -55.02 68.89 -61.39
N TYR A 1017 -56.28 68.59 -61.70
CA TYR A 1017 -56.92 69.01 -62.95
C TYR A 1017 -57.74 70.30 -62.78
N SER A 1018 -57.91 71.05 -63.87
CA SER A 1018 -58.86 72.16 -63.90
C SER A 1018 -60.27 71.59 -64.15
N PRO A 1019 -61.26 71.83 -63.29
CA PRO A 1019 -62.64 71.43 -63.59
C PRO A 1019 -63.14 72.19 -64.81
N VAL A 1020 -63.55 71.45 -65.85
CA VAL A 1020 -64.26 72.01 -67.01
C VAL A 1020 -65.73 72.09 -66.66
N SER A 1021 -66.34 73.27 -66.80
CA SER A 1021 -67.77 73.45 -66.65
C SER A 1021 -68.53 72.74 -67.78
N VAL A 1022 -69.27 71.69 -67.45
CA VAL A 1022 -70.13 70.96 -68.37
C VAL A 1022 -71.55 70.91 -67.80
N GLU A 1023 -72.51 71.45 -68.54
CA GLU A 1023 -73.93 71.35 -68.19
C GLU A 1023 -74.40 69.89 -68.26
N GLN A 1024 -75.15 69.49 -67.25
CA GLN A 1024 -75.65 68.13 -67.08
C GLN A 1024 -77.01 67.97 -67.78
N GLU A 1025 -77.01 67.65 -69.08
CA GLU A 1025 -78.23 67.20 -69.76
C GLU A 1025 -78.65 65.81 -69.27
N SER A 1026 -79.91 65.68 -68.87
CA SER A 1026 -80.49 64.49 -68.26
C SER A 1026 -80.87 63.40 -69.26
N LEU A 1027 -80.67 62.13 -68.88
CA LEU A 1027 -81.20 60.96 -69.58
C LEU A 1027 -82.75 60.93 -69.58
N PRO A 1028 -83.39 60.38 -70.63
CA PRO A 1028 -84.76 59.86 -70.55
C PRO A 1028 -84.80 58.57 -69.71
N GLU A 1029 -85.66 58.52 -68.71
CA GLU A 1029 -85.63 57.52 -67.63
C GLU A 1029 -86.45 56.23 -67.92
N ALA A 1030 -86.31 55.63 -69.11
CA ALA A 1030 -87.19 54.54 -69.55
C ALA A 1030 -86.48 53.30 -70.12
N PHE A 1031 -86.45 52.23 -69.30
CA PHE A 1031 -86.11 50.86 -69.71
C PHE A 1031 -87.25 49.90 -69.32
N ALA A 1032 -87.60 48.92 -70.15
CA ALA A 1032 -88.66 47.96 -69.85
C ALA A 1032 -88.31 46.53 -70.28
N LEU A 1033 -88.69 45.53 -69.47
CA LEU A 1033 -88.63 44.12 -69.87
C LEU A 1033 -89.98 43.69 -70.43
N ARG A 1034 -90.00 43.06 -71.61
CA ARG A 1034 -91.21 42.53 -72.26
C ARG A 1034 -91.14 41.01 -72.34
N GLY A 1035 -92.20 40.32 -71.93
CA GLY A 1035 -92.29 38.85 -71.96
C GLY A 1035 -91.54 38.14 -70.82
N ASN A 1036 -91.48 38.76 -69.63
CA ASN A 1036 -90.58 38.40 -68.52
C ASN A 1036 -91.21 37.55 -67.40
N PHE A 1037 -92.37 36.93 -67.61
CA PHE A 1037 -93.06 36.12 -66.59
C PHE A 1037 -93.13 34.63 -66.99
N PRO A 1038 -92.84 33.68 -66.08
CA PRO A 1038 -92.33 33.85 -64.72
C PRO A 1038 -90.80 34.01 -64.63
N ASN A 1039 -90.05 33.92 -65.74
CA ASN A 1039 -88.58 34.02 -65.74
C ASN A 1039 -88.10 35.02 -66.84
N PRO A 1040 -87.31 36.06 -66.49
CA PRO A 1040 -86.85 37.10 -67.42
C PRO A 1040 -85.71 36.68 -68.36
N PHE A 1041 -85.24 35.43 -68.28
CA PHE A 1041 -84.18 34.88 -69.15
C PHE A 1041 -84.73 33.87 -70.18
N ARG A 1042 -86.06 33.75 -70.34
CA ARG A 1042 -86.65 32.97 -71.43
C ARG A 1042 -86.27 33.55 -72.79
N HIS A 1043 -86.23 32.69 -73.81
CA HIS A 1043 -85.93 33.05 -75.20
C HIS A 1043 -86.87 34.12 -75.81
N THR A 1044 -88.04 34.35 -75.20
CA THR A 1044 -89.00 35.39 -75.58
C THR A 1044 -88.83 36.71 -74.85
N THR A 1045 -87.89 36.84 -73.89
CA THR A 1045 -87.73 38.06 -73.09
C THR A 1045 -86.81 39.05 -73.78
N GLN A 1046 -87.27 40.31 -73.84
CA GLN A 1046 -86.58 41.42 -74.48
C GLN A 1046 -86.37 42.58 -73.53
N LEU A 1047 -85.16 43.13 -73.49
CA LEU A 1047 -84.87 44.42 -72.86
C LEU A 1047 -85.11 45.54 -73.88
N LEU A 1048 -86.11 46.37 -73.60
CA LEU A 1048 -86.44 47.58 -74.35
C LEU A 1048 -85.74 48.79 -73.73
N MET A 1049 -85.08 49.58 -74.58
CA MET A 1049 -84.42 50.83 -74.23
C MET A 1049 -84.74 51.92 -75.25
N ASP A 1050 -84.62 53.17 -74.82
CA ASP A 1050 -84.59 54.35 -75.69
C ASP A 1050 -83.14 54.83 -75.88
N LEU A 1051 -82.78 55.24 -77.08
CA LEU A 1051 -81.44 55.70 -77.43
C LEU A 1051 -81.51 57.08 -78.08
N PRO A 1052 -80.97 58.15 -77.47
CA PRO A 1052 -81.07 59.51 -78.02
C PRO A 1052 -80.22 59.73 -79.28
N TRP A 1053 -79.26 58.85 -79.57
CA TRP A 1053 -78.41 58.86 -80.77
C TRP A 1053 -78.01 57.43 -81.17
N PRO A 1054 -77.54 57.20 -82.41
CA PRO A 1054 -76.98 55.91 -82.81
C PRO A 1054 -75.75 55.58 -81.96
N ALA A 1055 -75.71 54.36 -81.41
CA ALA A 1055 -74.68 53.92 -80.49
C ALA A 1055 -74.40 52.42 -80.64
N ARG A 1056 -73.16 52.03 -80.36
CA ARG A 1056 -72.81 50.63 -80.10
C ARG A 1056 -73.20 50.30 -78.67
N VAL A 1057 -74.10 49.34 -78.50
CA VAL A 1057 -74.69 48.99 -77.21
C VAL A 1057 -74.25 47.62 -76.75
N THR A 1058 -73.70 47.56 -75.53
CA THR A 1058 -73.32 46.34 -74.81
C THR A 1058 -74.13 46.24 -73.53
N VAL A 1059 -74.67 45.06 -73.21
CA VAL A 1059 -75.45 44.84 -71.98
C VAL A 1059 -74.72 43.85 -71.08
N GLU A 1060 -74.44 44.27 -69.85
CA GLU A 1060 -73.93 43.40 -68.79
C GLU A 1060 -75.06 43.02 -67.82
N VAL A 1061 -75.03 41.77 -67.33
CA VAL A 1061 -75.84 41.34 -66.18
C VAL A 1061 -74.89 41.04 -65.03
N ILE A 1062 -75.21 41.60 -63.87
CA ILE A 1062 -74.37 41.60 -62.67
C ILE A 1062 -75.23 41.15 -61.49
N ASP A 1063 -74.66 40.37 -60.57
CA ASP A 1063 -75.35 40.02 -59.33
C ASP A 1063 -75.28 41.16 -58.29
N VAL A 1064 -75.94 40.97 -57.15
CA VAL A 1064 -76.00 41.98 -56.07
C VAL A 1064 -74.70 42.17 -55.29
N ILE A 1065 -73.69 41.32 -55.48
CA ILE A 1065 -72.35 41.54 -54.91
C ILE A 1065 -71.38 42.15 -55.94
N GLY A 1066 -71.89 42.58 -57.10
CA GLY A 1066 -71.12 43.28 -58.13
C GLY A 1066 -70.37 42.36 -59.09
N ARG A 1067 -70.55 41.04 -59.01
CA ARG A 1067 -69.89 40.09 -59.92
C ARG A 1067 -70.64 40.07 -61.26
N ARG A 1068 -69.91 40.34 -62.34
CA ARG A 1068 -70.41 40.28 -63.71
C ARG A 1068 -70.71 38.82 -64.10
N ILE A 1069 -71.98 38.52 -64.28
CA ILE A 1069 -72.51 37.17 -64.60
C ILE A 1069 -72.54 36.94 -66.12
N LEU A 1070 -72.84 37.99 -66.89
CA LEU A 1070 -73.00 37.89 -68.34
C LEU A 1070 -72.62 39.20 -69.05
N THR A 1071 -72.21 39.08 -70.31
CA THR A 1071 -72.23 40.17 -71.29
C THR A 1071 -72.84 39.72 -72.59
N ILE A 1072 -73.79 40.49 -73.11
CA ILE A 1072 -74.32 40.34 -74.46
C ILE A 1072 -73.42 41.14 -75.41
N PRO A 1073 -72.91 40.53 -76.51
CA PRO A 1073 -72.00 41.18 -77.44
C PRO A 1073 -72.51 42.53 -77.98
N SER A 1074 -71.56 43.45 -78.17
CA SER A 1074 -71.84 44.81 -78.61
C SER A 1074 -72.57 44.85 -79.95
N THR A 1075 -73.76 45.45 -79.98
CA THR A 1075 -74.60 45.55 -81.19
C THR A 1075 -74.78 47.02 -81.57
N ASP A 1076 -74.59 47.37 -82.84
CA ASP A 1076 -74.82 48.73 -83.32
C ASP A 1076 -76.33 49.00 -83.47
N MET A 1077 -76.82 50.03 -82.78
CA MET A 1077 -78.25 50.37 -82.71
C MET A 1077 -78.51 51.81 -83.14
N THR A 1078 -79.63 52.04 -83.83
CA THR A 1078 -80.09 53.36 -84.26
C THR A 1078 -80.92 54.05 -83.18
N ALA A 1079 -80.91 55.38 -83.17
CA ALA A 1079 -81.67 56.20 -82.22
C ALA A 1079 -83.19 55.93 -82.24
N GLY A 1080 -83.86 56.19 -81.13
CA GLY A 1080 -85.31 56.18 -80.96
C GLY A 1080 -85.87 55.04 -80.09
N TRP A 1081 -87.13 55.20 -79.68
CA TRP A 1081 -87.81 54.37 -78.67
C TRP A 1081 -87.96 52.90 -79.08
N GLN A 1082 -88.02 52.00 -78.08
CA GLN A 1082 -88.19 50.54 -78.22
C GLN A 1082 -87.12 49.83 -79.08
N ARG A 1083 -85.83 50.06 -78.81
CA ARG A 1083 -84.76 49.15 -79.28
C ARG A 1083 -84.68 47.95 -78.35
N SER A 1084 -84.67 46.73 -78.93
CA SER A 1084 -84.75 45.47 -78.18
C SER A 1084 -83.49 44.62 -78.29
N VAL A 1085 -83.00 44.09 -77.17
CA VAL A 1085 -82.01 43.01 -77.13
C VAL A 1085 -82.63 41.76 -76.51
N ASN A 1086 -82.44 40.59 -77.13
CA ASN A 1086 -82.97 39.30 -76.65
C ASN A 1086 -82.10 38.73 -75.53
N LEU A 1087 -82.70 38.24 -74.44
CA LEU A 1087 -81.98 37.78 -73.22
C LEU A 1087 -81.95 36.24 -73.03
N SER A 1088 -82.02 35.49 -74.12
CA SER A 1088 -82.26 34.03 -74.13
C SER A 1088 -81.17 33.19 -73.44
N MET A 1089 -81.45 32.58 -72.27
CA MET A 1089 -80.50 31.69 -71.56
C MET A 1089 -81.12 30.45 -70.92
N SER A 1090 -80.27 29.43 -70.70
CA SER A 1090 -80.58 28.23 -69.91
C SER A 1090 -80.41 28.51 -68.40
N ALA A 1091 -81.54 28.57 -67.68
CA ALA A 1091 -81.69 28.48 -66.22
C ALA A 1091 -80.58 29.11 -65.34
N LEU A 1092 -80.66 30.42 -65.11
CA LEU A 1092 -80.05 31.07 -63.94
C LEU A 1092 -80.94 30.86 -62.69
N PRO A 1093 -80.36 30.80 -61.47
CA PRO A 1093 -81.11 30.67 -60.22
C PRO A 1093 -81.95 31.92 -59.90
N SER A 1094 -83.00 31.78 -59.07
CA SER A 1094 -83.82 32.90 -58.60
C SER A 1094 -82.99 33.89 -57.77
N GLY A 1095 -83.04 35.17 -58.11
CA GLY A 1095 -82.32 36.20 -57.37
C GLY A 1095 -82.49 37.62 -57.94
N PRO A 1096 -82.07 38.65 -57.19
CA PRO A 1096 -81.93 40.02 -57.70
C PRO A 1096 -80.74 40.14 -58.66
N TYR A 1097 -80.96 40.76 -59.82
CA TYR A 1097 -79.94 41.02 -60.83
C TYR A 1097 -79.96 42.48 -61.28
N LEU A 1098 -78.78 43.03 -61.55
CA LEU A 1098 -78.59 44.37 -62.10
C LEU A 1098 -78.28 44.27 -63.59
N TYR A 1099 -79.00 45.02 -64.42
CA TYR A 1099 -78.64 45.20 -65.83
C TYR A 1099 -77.89 46.53 -65.97
N ARG A 1100 -76.70 46.49 -66.57
CA ARG A 1100 -75.89 47.67 -66.89
C ARG A 1100 -75.77 47.77 -68.41
N VAL A 1101 -76.25 48.87 -68.97
CA VAL A 1101 -76.19 49.15 -70.40
C VAL A 1101 -75.07 50.16 -70.65
N HIS A 1102 -74.17 49.80 -71.55
CA HIS A 1102 -73.09 50.65 -72.04
C HIS A 1102 -73.44 51.07 -73.47
N ALA A 1103 -73.60 52.37 -73.71
CA ALA A 1103 -73.79 52.91 -75.05
C ALA A 1103 -72.59 53.79 -75.40
N SER A 1104 -71.85 53.44 -76.45
CA SER A 1104 -70.75 54.24 -76.99
C SER A 1104 -71.12 54.83 -78.35
N SER A 1105 -70.94 56.15 -78.51
CA SER A 1105 -71.05 56.78 -79.83
C SER A 1105 -69.78 56.52 -80.66
N PRO A 1106 -69.85 56.57 -82.00
CA PRO A 1106 -68.66 56.44 -82.85
C PRO A 1106 -67.56 57.49 -82.59
N GLY A 1107 -67.91 58.61 -81.93
CA GLY A 1107 -66.99 59.67 -81.50
C GLY A 1107 -66.41 59.50 -80.10
N GLY A 1108 -66.47 58.30 -79.51
CA GLY A 1108 -65.79 57.97 -78.25
C GLY A 1108 -66.48 58.42 -76.95
N ARG A 1109 -67.69 59.03 -77.02
CA ARG A 1109 -68.48 59.30 -75.81
C ARG A 1109 -69.12 58.01 -75.32
N VAL A 1110 -68.88 57.66 -74.05
CA VAL A 1110 -69.45 56.49 -73.36
C VAL A 1110 -70.38 56.97 -72.27
N VAL A 1111 -71.59 56.41 -72.19
CA VAL A 1111 -72.56 56.67 -71.12
C VAL A 1111 -73.04 55.35 -70.53
N HIS A 1112 -73.18 55.31 -69.21
CA HIS A 1112 -73.64 54.15 -68.45
C HIS A 1112 -75.03 54.41 -67.86
N ALA A 1113 -75.93 53.45 -68.02
CA ALA A 1113 -77.21 53.42 -67.34
C ALA A 1113 -77.43 52.04 -66.68
N GLY A 1114 -78.05 52.01 -65.50
CA GLY A 1114 -78.30 50.78 -64.76
C GLY A 1114 -79.68 50.77 -64.12
N ARG A 1115 -80.33 49.60 -64.11
CA ARG A 1115 -81.63 49.40 -63.43
C ARG A 1115 -81.66 48.09 -62.66
N PHE A 1116 -82.24 48.14 -61.46
CA PHE A 1116 -82.45 47.00 -60.59
C PHE A 1116 -83.69 46.21 -61.01
N VAL A 1117 -83.58 44.88 -61.14
CA VAL A 1117 -84.72 44.00 -61.41
C VAL A 1117 -84.66 42.81 -60.45
N HIS A 1118 -85.68 42.69 -59.61
CA HIS A 1118 -85.80 41.55 -58.70
C HIS A 1118 -86.58 40.42 -59.39
N VAL A 1119 -85.94 39.26 -59.51
CA VAL A 1119 -86.58 38.02 -59.99
C VAL A 1119 -87.05 37.22 -58.77
N ARG A 1120 -88.29 36.72 -58.81
CA ARG A 1120 -88.82 35.72 -57.87
C ARG A 1120 -88.77 34.35 -58.54
#